data_AF-A0A7X1Y3T2-F1
#
_entry.id   AF-A0A7X1Y3T2-F1
#
_cell.length_a   1.000
_cell.length_b   1.000
_cell.length_c   1.000
_cell.angle_alpha   90.00
_cell.angle_beta   90.00
_cell.angle_gamma   90.00
#
_symmetry.space_group_name_H-M   'P 1'
#
loop_
_entity.id
_entity.type
_entity.pdbx_description
1 polymer ?
#
loop_
_entity_poly.entity_id
_entity_poly.type
_entity_poly.pdbx_seq_one_letter_code
_entity_poly.pdbx_strand_id
1 'polypeptide(L)'
;MNTGFAETLTKAANVSLEALFSLPPDSWFEAPLTEDGRLQPLDFHGAHGKYYWELFLYLPWLIAYRLNMEQRYAEAQKWLHYLFNPGCKTDVNDEMSGFWRLKVLTTPITEPSYARDNPYDPNQIALSAPVHFRQALYQLYLDILLNRGDAAYRQMTADSLAEAKLWYVRAKRLLGPRPDLTTIDPWTSITLDKLSATASGELRKLEANVNLKDVALVTPSHNPARDNQSSLTADTPHFLRPLNPALTARWDKIDSRLHNLRHHLDLAGRPLQLSLYATPLSPHALLSRAAQGGNSHMTALNKQQIQAGHYRFQVTHAQAMLAVDNLIQFGNTLLSLLERKEQTEQIAQQYAHAWDLSAVAVEQQAQALLVDEKNQSALRAGRRVVEARTQYFEKQLLEGINPGETRATQEYQESAKIEIGAYAAQAAAGIAMLVPNIFGTSNGGIRFEGAAQAVQATLQNAAHIKRSSALHLERTEQFNRRNQEWSYALEQAQLELSQIDAQLETYAEQTRVSRLQLRHTETALIQAKTTYDTLSKRFCSVQLYQWLNNQLSTFYFQAYDMAHSLCLAAQACWQFEQADYTRTFIQNTLWNNQYRGLAAGESLKLNLLQMSTAYLQHNQRALEISKTISLRQLHRKDSDATLNQEWSALKTDLLVNGTVDFELTQALFDADYPGHYLRRIKSISVSLPATLGPYENIRATLTQTYNKIQFSEAPDSIKENLHVQEEIALSTGLNDSGLFTLNFDHDERYLPFEYTGAVSRWQLAFPNPKDQAILLGSLTDIIVHVRYTAKNLGGRG
;
A
#
# COMPACT_ATOMS: atom_id res chain seq x y z
N MET A 1 36.22 85.21 -6.90
CA MET A 1 37.17 84.11 -6.58
C MET A 1 37.03 83.63 -5.13
N ASN A 2 36.56 84.47 -4.20
CA ASN A 2 36.13 84.08 -2.85
C ASN A 2 34.63 83.73 -2.82
N THR A 3 34.15 83.20 -1.69
CA THR A 3 32.73 82.96 -1.40
C THR A 3 32.35 83.58 -0.04
N GLY A 4 31.16 84.19 0.03
CA GLY A 4 30.56 84.68 1.29
C GLY A 4 29.72 83.63 2.03
N PHE A 5 29.64 82.41 1.50
CA PHE A 5 28.82 81.30 2.00
C PHE A 5 29.10 80.92 3.46
N ALA A 6 30.34 81.06 3.93
CA ALA A 6 30.72 80.64 5.28
C ALA A 6 29.95 81.38 6.39
N GLU A 7 29.57 82.64 6.18
CA GLU A 7 28.83 83.42 7.18
C GLU A 7 27.37 82.97 7.29
N THR A 8 26.72 82.63 6.17
CA THR A 8 25.36 82.10 6.17
C THR A 8 25.32 80.65 6.66
N LEU A 9 26.35 79.86 6.31
CA LEU A 9 26.56 78.50 6.79
C LEU A 9 26.67 78.45 8.32
N THR A 10 27.50 79.30 8.92
CA THR A 10 27.70 79.34 10.38
C THR A 10 26.44 79.77 11.13
N LYS A 11 25.67 80.72 10.59
CA LYS A 11 24.36 81.10 11.13
C LYS A 11 23.36 79.94 11.12
N ALA A 12 23.31 79.16 10.04
CA ALA A 12 22.44 77.99 9.94
C ALA A 12 22.89 76.83 10.84
N ALA A 13 24.20 76.54 10.86
CA ALA A 13 24.79 75.48 11.67
C ALA A 13 24.67 75.74 13.18
N ASN A 14 24.67 77.00 13.62
CA ASN A 14 24.45 77.38 15.02
C ASN A 14 23.05 77.03 15.54
N VAL A 15 22.06 76.84 14.66
CA VAL A 15 20.71 76.39 15.07
C VAL A 15 20.70 74.87 15.27
N SER A 16 21.08 74.11 14.23
CA SER A 16 21.37 72.68 14.29
C SER A 16 21.83 72.18 12.91
N LEU A 17 22.41 70.98 12.87
CA LEU A 17 22.73 70.30 11.62
C LEU A 17 21.46 69.97 10.79
N GLU A 18 20.35 69.66 11.46
CA GLU A 18 19.06 69.44 10.80
C GLU A 18 18.53 70.75 10.19
N ALA A 19 18.65 71.86 10.90
CA ALA A 19 18.29 73.18 10.39
C ALA A 19 19.10 73.52 9.14
N LEU A 20 20.42 73.28 9.15
CA LEU A 20 21.30 73.49 8.00
C LEU A 20 20.80 72.79 6.73
N PHE A 21 20.51 71.49 6.80
CA PHE A 21 20.11 70.71 5.63
C PHE A 21 18.61 70.77 5.30
N SER A 22 17.79 71.28 6.22
CA SER A 22 16.34 71.47 6.00
C SER A 22 15.99 72.79 5.29
N LEU A 23 16.92 73.75 5.26
CA LEU A 23 16.74 75.03 4.59
C LEU A 23 16.49 74.81 3.08
N PRO A 24 15.54 75.57 2.47
CA PRO A 24 15.27 75.43 1.05
C PRO A 24 16.51 75.81 0.23
N PRO A 25 16.74 75.19 -0.93
CA PRO A 25 17.90 75.49 -1.78
C PRO A 25 17.97 76.96 -2.22
N ASP A 26 16.81 77.65 -2.23
CA ASP A 26 16.69 79.10 -2.47
C ASP A 26 17.11 79.98 -1.29
N SER A 27 17.64 79.43 -0.20
CA SER A 27 18.20 80.24 0.88
C SER A 27 19.70 80.49 0.73
N TRP A 28 20.35 79.83 -0.23
CA TRP A 28 21.80 79.87 -0.41
C TRP A 28 22.18 80.77 -1.57
N PHE A 29 22.48 82.03 -1.26
CA PHE A 29 22.92 83.03 -2.24
C PHE A 29 24.31 83.58 -1.94
N GLU A 30 25.04 83.94 -2.99
CA GLU A 30 26.24 84.76 -2.94
C GLU A 30 25.93 86.24 -3.18
N ALA A 31 26.76 87.10 -2.59
CA ALA A 31 26.72 88.54 -2.82
C ALA A 31 27.02 88.87 -4.31
N PRO A 32 26.39 89.90 -4.87
CA PRO A 32 26.63 90.31 -6.25
C PRO A 32 28.08 90.74 -6.48
N LEU A 33 28.60 90.47 -7.69
CA LEU A 33 29.94 90.88 -8.11
C LEU A 33 30.04 92.38 -8.49
N THR A 34 28.90 93.05 -8.65
CA THR A 34 28.78 94.48 -9.03
C THR A 34 27.88 95.21 -8.03
N GLU A 35 28.11 96.52 -7.83
CA GLU A 35 27.38 97.33 -6.82
C GLU A 35 25.85 97.38 -7.04
N ASP A 36 25.37 97.25 -8.29
CA ASP A 36 23.93 97.19 -8.65
C ASP A 36 23.40 95.75 -8.89
N GLY A 37 24.16 94.72 -8.53
CA GLY A 37 23.82 93.32 -8.83
C GLY A 37 22.79 92.70 -7.89
N ARG A 38 22.06 91.69 -8.37
CA ARG A 38 21.18 90.84 -7.54
C ARG A 38 21.98 89.71 -6.91
N LEU A 39 21.53 89.24 -5.74
CA LEU A 39 21.99 88.01 -5.12
C LEU A 39 21.93 86.85 -6.12
N GLN A 40 23.02 86.10 -6.27
CA GLN A 40 23.13 84.97 -7.20
C GLN A 40 23.08 83.64 -6.42
N PRO A 41 22.42 82.59 -6.95
CA PRO A 41 22.45 81.28 -6.30
C PRO A 41 23.88 80.72 -6.28
N LEU A 42 24.15 79.78 -5.36
CA LEU A 42 25.45 79.09 -5.31
C LEU A 42 25.82 78.48 -6.68
N ASP A 43 27.02 78.77 -7.15
CA ASP A 43 27.57 78.18 -8.36
C ASP A 43 28.29 76.86 -8.04
N PHE A 44 27.66 75.74 -8.39
CA PHE A 44 28.17 74.38 -8.21
C PHE A 44 29.26 73.98 -9.23
N HIS A 45 29.54 74.81 -10.23
CA HIS A 45 30.58 74.59 -11.24
C HIS A 45 31.73 75.61 -11.14
N GLY A 46 31.55 76.69 -10.38
CA GLY A 46 32.54 77.72 -10.12
C GLY A 46 33.70 77.26 -9.22
N ALA A 47 34.58 78.21 -8.84
CA ALA A 47 35.83 77.94 -8.12
C ALA A 47 35.66 77.15 -6.80
N HIS A 48 34.52 77.29 -6.12
CA HIS A 48 34.20 76.57 -4.87
C HIS A 48 33.15 75.46 -5.05
N GLY A 49 32.69 75.22 -6.28
CA GLY A 49 31.60 74.29 -6.60
C GLY A 49 31.82 72.88 -6.10
N LYS A 50 33.07 72.40 -6.12
CA LYS A 50 33.46 71.09 -5.55
C LYS A 50 33.04 70.94 -4.09
N TYR A 51 33.30 71.96 -3.26
CA TYR A 51 32.95 71.93 -1.84
C TYR A 51 31.43 71.99 -1.62
N TYR A 52 30.70 72.67 -2.50
CA TYR A 52 29.24 72.70 -2.45
C TYR A 52 28.64 71.32 -2.79
N TRP A 53 29.17 70.61 -3.80
CA TRP A 53 28.79 69.22 -4.07
C TRP A 53 29.11 68.30 -2.89
N GLU A 54 30.30 68.44 -2.29
CA GLU A 54 30.68 67.66 -1.10
C GLU A 54 29.73 67.90 0.07
N LEU A 55 29.43 69.15 0.40
CA LEU A 55 28.60 69.49 1.56
C LEU A 55 27.13 69.13 1.36
N PHE A 56 26.55 69.49 0.22
CA PHE A 56 25.09 69.41 0.02
C PHE A 56 24.61 68.14 -0.67
N LEU A 57 25.48 67.40 -1.37
CA LEU A 57 25.12 66.12 -2.00
C LEU A 57 25.85 64.94 -1.35
N TYR A 58 27.18 64.91 -1.41
CA TYR A 58 27.95 63.71 -1.06
C TYR A 58 27.91 63.41 0.43
N LEU A 59 27.95 64.42 1.30
CA LEU A 59 27.93 64.22 2.75
C LEU A 59 26.60 63.59 3.24
N PRO A 60 25.41 64.15 2.95
CA PRO A 60 24.14 63.50 3.32
C PRO A 60 23.98 62.10 2.69
N TRP A 61 24.44 61.93 1.43
CA TRP A 61 24.40 60.64 0.75
C TRP A 61 25.28 59.60 1.43
N LEU A 62 26.54 59.93 1.72
CA LEU A 62 27.48 59.03 2.40
C LEU A 62 26.97 58.63 3.79
N ILE A 63 26.42 59.58 4.55
CA ILE A 63 25.83 59.31 5.86
C ILE A 63 24.65 58.35 5.74
N ALA A 64 23.72 58.62 4.81
CA ALA A 64 22.58 57.72 4.57
C ALA A 64 23.04 56.31 4.16
N TYR A 65 24.04 56.21 3.28
CA TYR A 65 24.60 54.94 2.86
C TYR A 65 25.26 54.18 4.02
N ARG A 66 26.08 54.85 4.83
CA ARG A 66 26.74 54.24 6.00
C ARG A 66 25.72 53.77 7.04
N LEU A 67 24.70 54.58 7.34
CA LEU A 67 23.63 54.20 8.26
C LEU A 67 22.82 53.00 7.75
N ASN A 68 22.60 52.88 6.44
CA ASN A 68 21.97 51.71 5.84
C ASN A 68 22.82 50.44 6.00
N MET A 69 24.15 50.55 5.81
CA MET A 69 25.09 49.43 6.04
C MET A 69 25.10 48.97 7.50
N GLU A 70 25.01 49.91 8.43
CA GLU A 70 24.91 49.66 9.89
C GLU A 70 23.47 49.31 10.35
N GLN A 71 22.55 49.01 9.42
CA GLN A 71 21.17 48.62 9.68
C GLN A 71 20.30 49.67 10.43
N ARG A 72 20.74 50.93 10.47
CA ARG A 72 20.00 52.07 11.06
C ARG A 72 19.08 52.71 10.02
N TYR A 73 18.12 51.93 9.50
CA TYR A 73 17.32 52.28 8.33
C TYR A 73 16.47 53.56 8.50
N ALA A 74 15.91 53.79 9.69
CA ALA A 74 15.08 54.98 9.94
C ALA A 74 15.91 56.28 9.87
N GLU A 75 17.14 56.26 10.35
CA GLU A 75 18.05 57.40 10.30
C GLU A 75 18.65 57.58 8.91
N ALA A 76 19.00 56.47 8.24
CA ALA A 76 19.43 56.50 6.84
C ALA A 76 18.37 57.18 5.95
N GLN A 77 17.10 56.84 6.16
CA GLN A 77 15.98 57.46 5.45
C GLN A 77 15.83 58.95 5.76
N LYS A 78 15.98 59.37 7.03
CA LYS A 78 15.95 60.79 7.42
C LYS A 78 17.05 61.60 6.71
N TRP A 79 18.27 61.07 6.68
CA TRP A 79 19.39 61.72 6.00
C TRP A 79 19.18 61.81 4.49
N LEU A 80 18.60 60.78 3.88
CA LEU A 80 18.29 60.79 2.46
C LEU A 80 17.16 61.78 2.11
N HIS A 81 16.24 62.06 3.05
CA HIS A 81 15.18 63.08 2.87
C HIS A 81 15.71 64.51 2.73
N TYR A 82 16.95 64.80 3.16
CA TYR A 82 17.60 66.10 2.87
C TYR A 82 17.97 66.26 1.41
N LEU A 83 18.01 65.17 0.63
CA LEU A 83 18.29 65.19 -0.81
C LEU A 83 17.02 64.90 -1.62
N PHE A 84 16.33 63.82 -1.27
CA PHE A 84 15.17 63.28 -1.96
C PHE A 84 14.09 62.87 -0.96
N ASN A 85 12.95 63.56 -0.98
CA ASN A 85 11.82 63.26 -0.11
C ASN A 85 10.53 63.08 -0.93
N PRO A 86 10.09 61.84 -1.19
CA PRO A 86 8.88 61.57 -1.98
C PRO A 86 7.57 61.92 -1.25
N GLY A 87 7.62 62.32 0.03
CA GLY A 87 6.45 62.66 0.85
C GLY A 87 6.14 64.16 0.98
N CYS A 88 6.92 65.04 0.34
CA CYS A 88 6.65 66.49 0.38
C CYS A 88 5.46 66.85 -0.52
N LYS A 89 4.58 67.75 -0.04
CA LYS A 89 3.48 68.33 -0.83
C LYS A 89 4.05 69.45 -1.72
N THR A 90 3.83 69.36 -3.03
CA THR A 90 4.25 70.37 -4.01
C THR A 90 3.09 71.29 -4.37
N ASP A 91 3.38 72.56 -4.69
CA ASP A 91 2.39 73.48 -5.27
C ASP A 91 2.01 73.03 -6.69
N VAL A 92 0.76 73.28 -7.09
CA VAL A 92 0.11 72.75 -8.31
C VAL A 92 0.84 73.13 -9.61
N ASN A 93 1.74 74.12 -9.59
CA ASN A 93 2.46 74.62 -10.77
C ASN A 93 3.92 74.15 -10.90
N ASP A 94 4.44 73.32 -9.98
CA ASP A 94 5.85 72.88 -10.01
C ASP A 94 6.00 71.38 -9.69
N GLU A 95 5.76 70.54 -10.71
CA GLU A 95 5.58 69.08 -10.57
C GLU A 95 6.89 68.30 -10.25
N MET A 96 8.08 68.86 -10.48
CA MET A 96 9.36 68.13 -10.32
C MET A 96 10.29 68.70 -9.24
N SER A 97 10.20 69.99 -8.92
CA SER A 97 11.16 70.66 -8.03
C SER A 97 10.95 70.33 -6.55
N GLY A 98 9.75 69.96 -6.13
CA GLY A 98 9.43 69.81 -4.70
C GLY A 98 9.84 68.48 -4.06
N PHE A 99 10.19 67.44 -4.84
CA PHE A 99 10.71 66.16 -4.30
C PHE A 99 12.23 66.16 -4.11
N TRP A 100 12.95 66.98 -4.88
CA TRP A 100 14.40 67.10 -4.85
C TRP A 100 14.79 68.40 -4.15
N ARG A 101 15.46 68.30 -3.01
CA ARG A 101 15.80 69.47 -2.20
C ARG A 101 16.95 70.30 -2.77
N LEU A 102 17.74 69.76 -3.69
CA LEU A 102 18.85 70.47 -4.32
C LEU A 102 18.50 70.81 -5.77
N LYS A 103 18.30 72.11 -6.07
CA LYS A 103 17.85 72.57 -7.39
C LYS A 103 18.78 72.18 -8.54
N VAL A 104 20.09 72.15 -8.29
CA VAL A 104 21.11 71.76 -9.29
C VAL A 104 20.90 70.34 -9.83
N LEU A 105 20.19 69.46 -9.10
CA LEU A 105 19.87 68.11 -9.56
C LEU A 105 18.73 68.08 -10.60
N THR A 106 17.93 69.14 -10.67
CA THR A 106 16.74 69.26 -11.52
C THR A 106 16.89 70.26 -12.65
N THR A 107 17.89 71.15 -12.59
CA THR A 107 18.18 72.11 -13.65
C THR A 107 18.62 71.41 -14.95
N PRO A 108 18.31 71.97 -16.13
CA PRO A 108 18.84 71.47 -17.40
C PRO A 108 20.37 71.50 -17.41
N ILE A 109 20.98 70.70 -18.29
CA ILE A 109 22.44 70.54 -18.37
C ILE A 109 23.11 71.89 -18.64
N THR A 110 23.85 72.40 -17.67
CA THR A 110 24.56 73.69 -17.73
C THR A 110 26.03 73.55 -18.12
N GLU A 111 26.70 72.46 -17.74
CA GLU A 111 28.15 72.29 -17.92
C GLU A 111 28.52 70.85 -18.34
N PRO A 112 28.65 70.56 -19.65
CA PRO A 112 28.94 69.22 -20.17
C PRO A 112 30.43 68.84 -20.18
N SER A 113 31.33 69.75 -19.78
CA SER A 113 32.79 69.55 -19.87
C SER A 113 33.31 68.38 -19.04
N TYR A 114 32.76 68.13 -17.85
CA TYR A 114 33.24 67.06 -16.96
C TYR A 114 33.20 65.67 -17.61
N ALA A 115 32.10 65.33 -18.30
CA ALA A 115 31.93 64.07 -19.01
C ALA A 115 32.81 63.98 -20.27
N ARG A 116 33.11 65.12 -20.90
CA ARG A 116 34.00 65.19 -22.06
C ARG A 116 35.46 64.96 -21.65
N ASP A 117 35.88 65.54 -20.55
CA ASP A 117 37.26 65.46 -20.07
C ASP A 117 37.55 64.11 -19.42
N ASN A 118 36.56 63.52 -18.73
CA ASN A 118 36.68 62.23 -18.04
C ASN A 118 35.48 61.30 -18.35
N PRO A 119 35.39 60.74 -19.57
CA PRO A 119 34.23 59.96 -20.03
C PRO A 119 34.07 58.58 -19.37
N TYR A 120 35.08 58.12 -18.62
CA TYR A 120 35.05 56.83 -17.93
C TYR A 120 34.78 56.95 -16.43
N ASP A 121 34.73 58.16 -15.87
CA ASP A 121 34.43 58.38 -14.46
C ASP A 121 32.92 58.62 -14.27
N PRO A 122 32.18 57.69 -13.63
CA PRO A 122 30.73 57.81 -13.45
C PRO A 122 30.33 59.05 -12.65
N ASN A 123 31.21 59.54 -11.77
CA ASN A 123 30.97 60.75 -11.01
C ASN A 123 31.04 62.01 -11.90
N GLN A 124 32.01 62.07 -12.80
CA GLN A 124 32.17 63.19 -13.74
C GLN A 124 31.04 63.22 -14.78
N ILE A 125 30.61 62.04 -15.23
CA ILE A 125 29.41 61.89 -16.07
C ILE A 125 28.17 62.42 -15.33
N ALA A 126 28.01 62.10 -14.05
CA ALA A 126 26.89 62.57 -13.24
C ALA A 126 26.95 64.09 -12.93
N LEU A 127 28.14 64.68 -12.80
CA LEU A 127 28.31 66.14 -12.67
C LEU A 127 27.87 66.88 -13.93
N SER A 128 28.11 66.31 -15.12
CA SER A 128 27.57 66.86 -16.39
C SER A 128 26.08 66.60 -16.56
N ALA A 129 25.59 65.44 -16.10
CA ALA A 129 24.19 65.03 -16.21
C ALA A 129 23.63 64.59 -14.84
N PRO A 130 23.11 65.54 -14.02
CA PRO A 130 22.65 65.27 -12.66
C PRO A 130 21.49 64.26 -12.52
N VAL A 131 20.87 63.85 -13.64
CA VAL A 131 19.92 62.73 -13.68
C VAL A 131 20.51 61.43 -13.11
N HIS A 132 21.82 61.20 -13.27
CA HIS A 132 22.46 60.00 -12.75
C HIS A 132 22.57 60.02 -11.22
N PHE A 133 22.84 61.18 -10.60
CA PHE A 133 22.75 61.33 -9.14
C PHE A 133 21.33 61.07 -8.65
N ARG A 134 20.32 61.58 -9.35
CA ARG A 134 18.91 61.32 -9.01
C ARG A 134 18.57 59.84 -9.07
N GLN A 135 19.00 59.14 -10.12
CA GLN A 135 18.79 57.70 -10.26
C GLN A 135 19.48 56.90 -9.15
N ALA A 136 20.71 57.27 -8.77
CA ALA A 136 21.46 56.60 -7.71
C ALA A 136 20.82 56.80 -6.32
N LEU A 137 20.43 58.04 -5.99
CA LEU A 137 19.76 58.37 -4.72
C LEU A 137 18.39 57.69 -4.61
N TYR A 138 17.64 57.66 -5.70
CA TYR A 138 16.36 56.93 -5.77
C TYR A 138 16.54 55.43 -5.53
N GLN A 139 17.53 54.82 -6.18
CA GLN A 139 17.87 53.41 -5.98
C GLN A 139 18.28 53.11 -4.52
N LEU A 140 19.10 53.98 -3.92
CA LEU A 140 19.46 53.86 -2.50
C LEU A 140 18.23 53.97 -1.58
N TYR A 141 17.29 54.86 -1.90
CA TYR A 141 16.05 55.00 -1.14
C TYR A 141 15.24 53.69 -1.15
N LEU A 142 15.11 53.06 -2.32
CA LEU A 142 14.46 51.76 -2.44
C LEU A 142 15.20 50.69 -1.64
N ASP A 143 16.53 50.64 -1.72
CA ASP A 143 17.33 49.66 -0.98
C ASP A 143 17.15 49.79 0.54
N ILE A 144 17.08 51.02 1.07
CA ILE A 144 16.80 51.26 2.49
C ILE A 144 15.43 50.69 2.88
N LEU A 145 14.38 50.90 2.06
CA LEU A 145 13.05 50.34 2.32
C LEU A 145 13.05 48.81 2.24
N LEU A 146 13.72 48.24 1.25
CA LEU A 146 13.83 46.78 1.08
C LEU A 146 14.59 46.13 2.22
N ASN A 147 15.71 46.73 2.63
CA ASN A 147 16.52 46.21 3.73
C ASN A 147 15.75 46.28 5.05
N ARG A 148 14.97 47.35 5.27
CA ARG A 148 14.08 47.45 6.41
C ARG A 148 12.98 46.38 6.38
N GLY A 149 12.39 46.13 5.22
CA GLY A 149 11.45 45.02 5.02
C GLY A 149 12.08 43.65 5.30
N ASP A 150 13.28 43.41 4.77
CA ASP A 150 14.04 42.16 4.98
C ASP A 150 14.40 41.96 6.47
N ALA A 151 14.72 43.04 7.20
CA ALA A 151 14.99 42.98 8.64
C ALA A 151 13.75 42.61 9.45
N ALA A 152 12.58 43.21 9.14
CA ALA A 152 11.31 42.85 9.77
C ALA A 152 10.88 41.40 9.43
N TYR A 153 11.12 40.96 8.20
CA TYR A 153 10.82 39.58 7.78
C TYR A 153 11.61 38.56 8.63
N ARG A 154 12.91 38.79 8.84
CA ARG A 154 13.77 37.88 9.61
C ARG A 154 13.34 37.66 11.06
N GLN A 155 12.54 38.55 11.65
CA GLN A 155 11.99 38.37 13.00
C GLN A 155 10.90 37.28 13.06
N MET A 156 10.25 36.95 11.93
CA MET A 156 9.28 35.86 11.80
C MET A 156 8.09 35.87 12.80
N THR A 157 7.72 37.05 13.30
CA THR A 157 6.48 37.23 14.08
C THR A 157 5.34 37.68 13.18
N ALA A 158 4.08 37.45 13.57
CA ALA A 158 2.93 37.87 12.76
C ALA A 158 2.96 39.39 12.47
N ASP A 159 3.27 40.20 13.50
CA ASP A 159 3.36 41.66 13.39
C ASP A 159 4.55 42.08 12.52
N SER A 160 5.71 41.44 12.67
CA SER A 160 6.89 41.78 11.87
C SER A 160 6.75 41.37 10.40
N LEU A 161 6.03 40.28 10.09
CA LEU A 161 5.69 39.90 8.72
C LEU A 161 4.69 40.88 8.09
N ALA A 162 3.73 41.39 8.88
CA ALA A 162 2.83 42.45 8.45
C ALA A 162 3.60 43.75 8.19
N GLU A 163 4.55 44.13 9.07
CA GLU A 163 5.44 45.27 8.87
C GLU A 163 6.30 45.10 7.61
N ALA A 164 6.91 43.93 7.40
CA ALA A 164 7.71 43.63 6.21
C ALA A 164 6.89 43.85 4.93
N LYS A 165 5.65 43.35 4.90
CA LYS A 165 4.72 43.56 3.78
C LYS A 165 4.50 45.04 3.49
N LEU A 166 4.31 45.88 4.51
CA LEU A 166 4.13 47.33 4.33
C LEU A 166 5.35 47.97 3.65
N TRP A 167 6.56 47.60 4.06
CA TRP A 167 7.80 48.12 3.46
C TRP A 167 7.95 47.71 2.00
N TYR A 168 7.70 46.44 1.66
CA TYR A 168 7.76 45.97 0.27
C TYR A 168 6.69 46.60 -0.61
N VAL A 169 5.46 46.78 -0.10
CA VAL A 169 4.39 47.46 -0.83
C VAL A 169 4.73 48.94 -1.06
N ARG A 170 5.33 49.62 -0.08
CA ARG A 170 5.80 50.99 -0.24
C ARG A 170 6.89 51.09 -1.31
N ALA A 171 7.88 50.20 -1.29
CA ALA A 171 8.92 50.14 -2.32
C ALA A 171 8.33 49.85 -3.71
N LYS A 172 7.36 48.92 -3.81
CA LYS A 172 6.63 48.61 -5.05
C LYS A 172 5.87 49.81 -5.59
N ARG A 173 5.18 50.56 -4.73
CA ARG A 173 4.40 51.73 -5.14
C ARG A 173 5.29 52.85 -5.68
N LEU A 174 6.49 53.01 -5.12
CA LEU A 174 7.48 53.98 -5.62
C LEU A 174 8.04 53.55 -6.98
N LEU A 175 8.41 52.28 -7.14
CA LEU A 175 8.96 51.77 -8.40
C LEU A 175 7.92 51.75 -9.54
N GLY A 176 6.61 51.64 -9.26
CA GLY A 176 5.53 51.69 -10.26
C GLY A 176 5.09 50.33 -10.80
N PRO A 177 4.49 50.22 -11.99
CA PRO A 177 4.37 48.94 -12.67
C PRO A 177 5.73 48.52 -13.24
N ARG A 178 5.98 47.20 -13.33
CA ARG A 178 7.12 46.69 -14.09
C ARG A 178 6.94 47.10 -15.56
N PRO A 179 7.99 47.59 -16.25
CA PRO A 179 7.90 47.90 -17.67
C PRO A 179 7.60 46.63 -18.46
N ASP A 180 6.60 46.68 -19.32
CA ASP A 180 6.26 45.58 -20.23
C ASP A 180 7.34 45.50 -21.32
N LEU A 181 8.03 44.37 -21.41
CA LEU A 181 8.85 44.05 -22.55
C LEU A 181 7.91 43.62 -23.68
N THR A 182 7.81 44.41 -24.74
CA THR A 182 6.98 44.10 -25.92
C THR A 182 7.23 42.66 -26.39
N THR A 183 6.16 41.91 -26.65
CA THR A 183 6.17 40.46 -26.92
C THR A 183 6.80 40.03 -28.25
N ILE A 184 7.28 40.96 -29.08
CA ILE A 184 7.93 40.67 -30.37
C ILE A 184 9.27 41.41 -30.38
N ASP A 185 10.36 40.65 -30.30
CA ASP A 185 11.70 41.16 -30.54
C ASP A 185 11.83 41.53 -32.02
N PRO A 186 12.07 42.81 -32.38
CA PRO A 186 12.25 43.22 -33.76
C PRO A 186 13.61 42.77 -34.34
N TRP A 187 14.46 42.10 -33.56
CA TRP A 187 15.75 41.60 -34.01
C TRP A 187 15.61 40.56 -35.14
N THR A 188 16.19 40.87 -36.29
CA THR A 188 16.35 39.95 -37.41
C THR A 188 17.82 39.53 -37.54
N SER A 189 18.09 38.27 -37.91
CA SER A 189 19.46 37.80 -38.11
C SER A 189 20.20 38.62 -39.17
N ILE A 190 21.26 39.34 -38.77
CA ILE A 190 22.12 40.18 -39.62
C ILE A 190 23.57 39.69 -39.52
N THR A 191 24.31 39.73 -40.61
CA THR A 191 25.74 39.38 -40.60
C THR A 191 26.56 40.51 -39.95
N LEU A 192 27.67 40.17 -39.28
CA LEU A 192 28.53 41.15 -38.61
C LEU A 192 29.00 42.26 -39.57
N ASP A 193 29.35 41.90 -40.80
CA ASP A 193 29.79 42.83 -41.85
C ASP A 193 28.72 43.87 -42.20
N LYS A 194 27.47 43.41 -42.41
CA LYS A 194 26.32 44.31 -42.65
C LYS A 194 25.98 45.17 -41.44
N LEU A 195 26.11 44.62 -40.24
CA LEU A 195 25.85 45.33 -38.99
C LEU A 195 26.85 46.47 -38.77
N SER A 196 28.15 46.24 -39.01
CA SER A 196 29.19 47.27 -38.88
C SER A 196 29.14 48.34 -39.96
N ALA A 197 28.62 48.01 -41.15
CA ALA A 197 28.50 48.95 -42.27
C ALA A 197 27.27 49.87 -42.16
N THR A 198 26.28 49.53 -41.33
CA THR A 198 25.00 50.25 -41.24
C THR A 198 25.03 51.29 -40.11
N ALA A 199 25.71 52.41 -40.35
CA ALA A 199 25.68 53.57 -39.45
C ALA A 199 24.42 54.42 -39.65
N SER A 200 23.92 55.03 -38.58
CA SER A 200 22.70 55.83 -38.58
C SER A 200 22.93 57.21 -39.21
N GLY A 201 22.49 57.39 -40.46
CA GLY A 201 22.59 58.68 -41.15
C GLY A 201 21.83 59.82 -40.45
N GLU A 202 20.74 59.52 -39.75
CA GLU A 202 19.97 60.50 -38.97
C GLU A 202 20.73 61.03 -37.75
N LEU A 203 21.48 60.16 -37.04
CA LEU A 203 22.34 60.57 -35.93
C LEU A 203 23.46 61.48 -36.42
N ARG A 204 24.10 61.15 -37.56
CA ARG A 204 25.14 61.99 -38.18
C ARG A 204 24.63 63.35 -38.65
N LYS A 205 23.39 63.42 -39.16
CA LYS A 205 22.73 64.69 -39.48
C LYS A 205 22.41 65.51 -38.23
N LEU A 206 21.99 64.85 -37.14
CA LEU A 206 21.73 65.49 -35.86
C LEU A 206 23.03 66.04 -35.26
N GLU A 207 24.10 65.24 -35.20
CA GLU A 207 25.44 65.67 -34.79
C GLU A 207 25.95 66.85 -35.61
N ALA A 208 25.71 66.86 -36.93
CA ALA A 208 26.11 67.96 -37.81
C ALA A 208 25.27 69.25 -37.64
N ASN A 209 24.03 69.13 -37.18
CA ASN A 209 23.12 70.27 -36.96
C ASN A 209 23.17 70.83 -35.52
N VAL A 210 23.85 70.18 -34.58
CA VAL A 210 24.02 70.68 -33.21
C VAL A 210 25.10 71.76 -33.20
N ASN A 211 24.68 73.02 -33.12
CA ASN A 211 25.56 74.15 -32.86
C ASN A 211 26.03 74.08 -31.40
N LEU A 212 27.35 74.18 -31.15
CA LEU A 212 28.04 73.92 -29.85
C LEU A 212 27.55 74.75 -28.63
N LYS A 213 26.59 75.65 -28.80
CA LYS A 213 25.97 76.43 -27.71
C LYS A 213 24.58 75.93 -27.28
N ASP A 214 23.96 75.03 -28.05
CA ASP A 214 22.60 74.51 -27.82
C ASP A 214 22.59 72.99 -27.53
N VAL A 215 23.50 72.52 -26.68
CA VAL A 215 23.49 71.11 -26.19
C VAL A 215 22.31 70.86 -25.23
N ALA A 216 21.49 71.87 -24.94
CA ALA A 216 20.37 71.81 -24.01
C ALA A 216 19.10 71.08 -24.54
N LEU A 217 19.10 70.53 -25.76
CA LEU A 217 17.89 69.92 -26.35
C LEU A 217 18.13 68.52 -26.93
N VAL A 218 18.31 67.54 -26.04
CA VAL A 218 17.63 66.24 -26.19
C VAL A 218 17.18 65.77 -24.80
N THR A 219 16.17 66.42 -24.23
CA THR A 219 15.29 65.75 -23.28
C THR A 219 14.25 64.99 -24.11
N PRO A 220 14.27 63.65 -24.19
CA PRO A 220 13.09 62.94 -24.64
C PRO A 220 11.98 63.29 -23.64
N SER A 221 10.87 63.84 -24.12
CA SER A 221 9.67 64.01 -23.32
C SER A 221 9.18 62.61 -22.91
N HIS A 222 9.58 62.15 -21.73
CA HIS A 222 9.22 60.84 -21.22
C HIS A 222 7.73 60.77 -20.95
N ASN A 223 6.96 60.30 -21.93
CA ASN A 223 5.60 59.83 -21.72
C ASN A 223 5.63 58.30 -21.69
N PRO A 224 5.69 57.68 -20.48
CA PRO A 224 6.00 56.25 -20.34
C PRO A 224 4.98 55.30 -20.98
N ALA A 225 3.81 55.80 -21.38
CA ALA A 225 2.75 55.02 -22.02
C ALA A 225 2.83 54.95 -23.56
N ARG A 226 3.71 55.72 -24.21
CA ARG A 226 3.73 55.83 -25.70
C ARG A 226 5.11 55.82 -26.36
N ASP A 227 6.19 55.79 -25.61
CA ASP A 227 7.52 56.03 -26.18
C ASP A 227 8.29 54.72 -26.48
N ASN A 228 8.06 54.19 -27.68
CA ASN A 228 8.88 53.12 -28.28
C ASN A 228 10.11 53.68 -29.05
N GLN A 229 10.55 54.91 -28.76
CA GLN A 229 11.61 55.57 -29.53
C GLN A 229 12.90 55.74 -28.71
N SER A 230 13.72 54.68 -28.70
CA SER A 230 15.13 54.74 -28.30
C SER A 230 16.07 54.64 -29.52
N SER A 231 15.72 55.27 -30.64
CA SER A 231 16.51 55.24 -31.88
C SER A 231 17.49 56.42 -32.04
N LEU A 232 17.51 57.37 -31.10
CA LEU A 232 18.27 58.63 -31.24
C LEU A 232 19.69 58.60 -30.65
N THR A 233 20.12 57.50 -30.02
CA THR A 233 21.47 57.42 -29.41
C THR A 233 22.25 56.14 -29.75
N ALA A 234 21.70 55.25 -30.58
CA ALA A 234 22.41 54.08 -31.07
C ALA A 234 23.01 54.40 -32.43
N ASP A 235 24.32 54.21 -32.60
CA ASP A 235 25.00 54.48 -33.88
C ASP A 235 24.48 53.55 -35.00
N THR A 236 23.81 52.44 -34.64
CA THR A 236 23.09 51.55 -35.56
C THR A 236 21.60 51.45 -35.21
N PRO A 237 20.69 51.31 -36.19
CA PRO A 237 19.26 51.13 -35.96
C PRO A 237 18.90 49.73 -35.44
N HIS A 238 19.89 48.82 -35.37
CA HIS A 238 19.70 47.41 -35.01
C HIS A 238 19.89 47.14 -33.52
N PHE A 239 20.70 47.93 -32.81
CA PHE A 239 20.89 47.78 -31.37
C PHE A 239 19.87 48.59 -30.59
N LEU A 240 19.20 47.92 -29.66
CA LEU A 240 18.27 48.55 -28.71
C LEU A 240 18.96 48.77 -27.36
N ARG A 241 18.58 49.85 -26.67
CA ARG A 241 19.08 50.12 -25.33
C ARG A 241 18.43 49.12 -24.34
N PRO A 242 19.20 48.33 -23.58
CA PRO A 242 18.62 47.42 -22.60
C PRO A 242 17.97 48.19 -21.44
N LEU A 243 17.00 47.54 -20.78
CA LEU A 243 16.51 48.01 -19.48
C LEU A 243 17.65 48.03 -18.45
N ASN A 244 17.55 48.92 -17.47
CA ASN A 244 18.55 48.99 -16.40
C ASN A 244 18.47 47.73 -15.51
N PRO A 245 19.53 46.88 -15.49
CA PRO A 245 19.51 45.62 -14.75
C PRO A 245 19.39 45.82 -13.23
N ALA A 246 19.88 46.95 -12.69
CA ALA A 246 19.79 47.24 -11.26
C ALA A 246 18.34 47.53 -10.82
N LEU A 247 17.52 48.13 -11.68
CA LEU A 247 16.12 48.39 -11.37
C LEU A 247 15.26 47.12 -11.55
N THR A 248 15.52 46.32 -12.59
CA THR A 248 14.82 45.05 -12.78
C THR A 248 15.10 44.07 -11.64
N ALA A 249 16.34 44.00 -11.14
CA ALA A 249 16.68 43.16 -9.98
C ALA A 249 15.88 43.55 -8.71
N ARG A 250 15.57 44.84 -8.52
CA ARG A 250 14.73 45.30 -7.40
C ARG A 250 13.27 44.89 -7.59
N TRP A 251 12.78 44.88 -8.83
CA TRP A 251 11.47 44.32 -9.13
C TRP A 251 11.38 42.86 -8.75
N ASP A 252 12.31 42.05 -9.25
CA ASP A 252 12.37 40.62 -8.98
C ASP A 252 12.50 40.33 -7.48
N LYS A 253 13.33 41.13 -6.77
CA LYS A 253 13.47 41.02 -5.31
C LYS A 253 12.14 41.30 -4.61
N ILE A 254 11.46 42.40 -4.90
CA ILE A 254 10.18 42.75 -4.27
C ILE A 254 9.12 41.69 -4.52
N ASP A 255 8.98 41.25 -5.77
CA ASP A 255 7.96 40.27 -6.14
C ASP A 255 8.22 38.92 -5.48
N SER A 256 9.49 38.48 -5.41
CA SER A 256 9.91 37.30 -4.65
C SER A 256 9.56 37.43 -3.16
N ARG A 257 9.87 38.56 -2.51
CA ARG A 257 9.57 38.77 -1.08
C ARG A 257 8.06 38.78 -0.80
N LEU A 258 7.29 39.45 -1.65
CA LEU A 258 5.83 39.49 -1.53
C LEU A 258 5.19 38.13 -1.81
N HIS A 259 5.74 37.35 -2.75
CA HIS A 259 5.31 35.97 -2.99
C HIS A 259 5.53 35.12 -1.74
N ASN A 260 6.75 35.13 -1.17
CA ASN A 260 7.06 34.35 0.03
C ASN A 260 6.12 34.71 1.20
N LEU A 261 5.84 36.00 1.41
CA LEU A 261 4.89 36.45 2.44
C LEU A 261 3.46 35.96 2.19
N ARG A 262 3.02 35.88 0.93
CA ARG A 262 1.68 35.41 0.57
C ARG A 262 1.50 33.90 0.71
N HIS A 263 2.59 33.14 0.65
CA HIS A 263 2.59 31.68 0.66
C HIS A 263 3.14 31.07 1.96
N HIS A 264 3.25 31.85 3.04
CA HIS A 264 3.80 31.39 4.33
C HIS A 264 5.20 30.77 4.21
N LEU A 265 6.06 31.38 3.38
CA LEU A 265 7.46 30.99 3.23
C LEU A 265 8.37 31.93 4.03
N ASP A 266 9.57 31.47 4.37
CA ASP A 266 10.64 32.32 4.88
C ASP A 266 11.33 33.12 3.76
N LEU A 267 12.36 33.91 4.10
CA LEU A 267 13.11 34.71 3.12
C LEU A 267 13.82 33.86 2.05
N ALA A 268 14.15 32.60 2.38
CA ALA A 268 14.83 31.65 1.51
C ALA A 268 13.87 30.76 0.70
N GLY A 269 12.55 30.87 0.94
CA GLY A 269 11.51 30.07 0.26
C GLY A 269 11.14 28.77 0.96
N ARG A 270 11.58 28.53 2.20
CA ARG A 270 11.21 27.35 2.99
C ARG A 270 9.85 27.57 3.65
N PRO A 271 8.96 26.56 3.71
CA PRO A 271 7.66 26.71 4.34
C PRO A 271 7.80 26.90 5.86
N LEU A 272 7.08 27.87 6.41
CA LEU A 272 6.99 28.09 7.86
C LEU A 272 6.07 27.06 8.54
N GLN A 273 5.15 26.44 7.78
CA GLN A 273 4.26 25.38 8.24
C GLN A 273 4.81 24.01 7.85
N LEU A 274 4.95 23.10 8.83
CA LEU A 274 5.31 21.70 8.60
C LEU A 274 4.14 20.95 7.95
N SER A 275 4.43 20.09 6.96
CA SER A 275 3.43 19.24 6.32
C SER A 275 2.97 18.12 7.26
N LEU A 276 1.69 17.75 7.18
CA LEU A 276 1.14 16.61 7.90
C LEU A 276 1.58 15.30 7.24
N TYR A 277 2.02 14.31 8.03
CA TYR A 277 2.35 12.96 7.54
C TYR A 277 1.07 12.12 7.38
N ALA A 278 0.95 11.38 6.27
CA ALA A 278 -0.19 10.50 6.04
C ALA A 278 -0.09 9.21 6.87
N THR A 279 -1.21 8.76 7.45
CA THR A 279 -1.30 7.47 8.15
C THR A 279 -1.59 6.31 7.18
N PRO A 280 -0.96 5.14 7.32
CA PRO A 280 -1.23 3.98 6.46
C PRO A 280 -2.62 3.34 6.71
N LEU A 281 -3.21 2.71 5.69
CA LEU A 281 -4.50 1.99 5.79
C LEU A 281 -4.37 0.62 6.49
N SER A 282 -5.46 0.14 7.12
CA SER A 282 -5.48 -1.10 7.92
C SER A 282 -5.75 -2.39 7.09
N PRO A 283 -4.98 -3.49 7.26
CA PRO A 283 -5.13 -4.75 6.50
C PRO A 283 -6.40 -5.58 6.74
N HIS A 284 -7.08 -5.41 7.87
CA HIS A 284 -8.19 -6.28 8.30
C HIS A 284 -9.42 -6.25 7.38
N ALA A 285 -9.62 -5.15 6.65
CA ALA A 285 -10.79 -4.96 5.78
C ALA A 285 -10.80 -5.85 4.52
N LEU A 286 -9.65 -6.43 4.11
CA LEU A 286 -9.56 -7.27 2.91
C LEU A 286 -9.97 -8.73 3.15
N LEU A 287 -9.76 -9.27 4.35
CA LEU A 287 -9.98 -10.68 4.68
C LEU A 287 -11.46 -11.05 4.89
N SER A 288 -12.27 -10.12 5.42
CA SER A 288 -13.67 -10.41 5.79
C SER A 288 -14.61 -10.61 4.60
N ARG A 289 -14.23 -10.14 3.41
CA ARG A 289 -15.08 -10.19 2.20
C ARG A 289 -15.06 -11.55 1.48
N ALA A 290 -14.07 -12.40 1.75
CA ALA A 290 -13.89 -13.66 1.03
C ALA A 290 -14.66 -14.87 1.61
N ALA A 291 -15.20 -14.76 2.83
CA ALA A 291 -15.66 -15.91 3.61
C ALA A 291 -17.15 -16.30 3.45
N GLN A 292 -17.97 -15.58 2.68
CA GLN A 292 -19.43 -15.81 2.63
C GLN A 292 -19.95 -16.38 1.30
N GLY A 293 -19.79 -17.69 1.08
CA GLY A 293 -20.43 -18.35 -0.06
C GLY A 293 -20.65 -19.86 0.14
N GLY A 294 -21.88 -20.27 0.44
CA GLY A 294 -22.29 -21.68 0.34
C GLY A 294 -23.71 -21.97 0.83
N ASN A 295 -24.64 -22.25 -0.10
CA ASN A 295 -26.00 -22.75 0.18
C ASN A 295 -26.11 -24.25 -0.19
N SER A 296 -26.82 -25.04 0.62
CA SER A 296 -27.07 -26.47 0.40
C SER A 296 -28.50 -26.77 -0.09
N HIS A 297 -28.65 -27.81 -0.92
CA HIS A 297 -29.93 -28.39 -1.35
C HIS A 297 -29.94 -29.89 -1.07
N MET A 298 -31.03 -30.38 -0.46
CA MET A 298 -31.27 -31.81 -0.23
C MET A 298 -32.29 -32.33 -1.24
N THR A 299 -32.01 -33.49 -1.86
CA THR A 299 -32.91 -34.19 -2.80
C THR A 299 -33.52 -35.42 -2.13
N ALA A 300 -34.84 -35.58 -2.25
CA ALA A 300 -35.58 -36.76 -1.76
C ALA A 300 -35.62 -37.89 -2.82
N LEU A 301 -35.46 -39.14 -2.40
CA LEU A 301 -35.54 -40.34 -3.24
C LEU A 301 -36.97 -40.94 -3.27
N ASN A 302 -37.38 -41.46 -4.44
CA ASN A 302 -38.71 -42.04 -4.71
C ASN A 302 -39.01 -43.32 -3.89
N LYS A 303 -40.28 -43.52 -3.49
CA LYS A 303 -40.75 -44.74 -2.80
C LYS A 303 -40.81 -45.94 -3.76
N GLN A 304 -39.90 -46.90 -3.64
CA GLN A 304 -40.03 -48.23 -4.26
C GLN A 304 -40.70 -49.21 -3.28
N GLN A 305 -41.83 -49.81 -3.66
CA GLN A 305 -42.42 -50.93 -2.94
C GLN A 305 -41.84 -52.24 -3.50
N ILE A 306 -41.07 -52.95 -2.68
CA ILE A 306 -40.46 -54.25 -3.02
C ILE A 306 -41.37 -55.38 -2.51
N GLN A 307 -41.63 -56.40 -3.33
CA GLN A 307 -42.36 -57.60 -2.92
C GLN A 307 -41.44 -58.61 -2.23
N ALA A 308 -41.99 -59.50 -1.41
CA ALA A 308 -41.21 -60.53 -0.73
C ALA A 308 -40.56 -61.48 -1.74
N GLY A 309 -39.27 -61.77 -1.54
CA GLY A 309 -38.52 -62.69 -2.40
C GLY A 309 -38.75 -64.17 -2.04
N HIS A 310 -37.98 -65.06 -2.66
CA HIS A 310 -38.11 -66.51 -2.45
C HIS A 310 -37.46 -67.04 -1.17
N TYR A 311 -36.62 -66.23 -0.52
CA TYR A 311 -35.88 -66.60 0.68
C TYR A 311 -36.55 -66.07 1.95
N ARG A 312 -36.45 -66.84 3.03
CA ARG A 312 -36.97 -66.48 4.35
C ARG A 312 -36.31 -65.21 4.90
N PHE A 313 -37.00 -64.56 5.81
CA PHE A 313 -36.58 -63.33 6.46
C PHE A 313 -35.19 -63.46 7.09
N GLN A 314 -34.90 -64.56 7.79
CA GLN A 314 -33.61 -64.73 8.48
C GLN A 314 -32.41 -64.70 7.52
N VAL A 315 -32.56 -65.29 6.33
CA VAL A 315 -31.50 -65.31 5.30
C VAL A 315 -31.36 -63.94 4.65
N THR A 316 -32.47 -63.33 4.24
CA THR A 316 -32.47 -62.00 3.61
C THR A 316 -31.99 -60.91 4.56
N HIS A 317 -32.35 -60.98 5.85
CA HIS A 317 -31.85 -60.11 6.91
C HIS A 317 -30.35 -60.27 7.13
N ALA A 318 -29.84 -61.51 7.22
CA ALA A 318 -28.41 -61.76 7.35
C ALA A 318 -27.61 -61.19 6.17
N GLN A 319 -28.11 -61.35 4.93
CA GLN A 319 -27.50 -60.77 3.74
C GLN A 319 -27.57 -59.23 3.73
N ALA A 320 -28.69 -58.65 4.16
CA ALA A 320 -28.82 -57.20 4.29
C ALA A 320 -27.85 -56.63 5.35
N MET A 321 -27.68 -57.32 6.49
CA MET A 321 -26.71 -56.95 7.52
C MET A 321 -25.28 -56.96 6.98
N LEU A 322 -24.87 -57.99 6.23
CA LEU A 322 -23.56 -58.06 5.60
C LEU A 322 -23.35 -56.94 4.58
N ALA A 323 -24.36 -56.64 3.76
CA ALA A 323 -24.29 -55.54 2.79
C ALA A 323 -24.12 -54.17 3.46
N VAL A 324 -24.84 -53.94 4.56
CA VAL A 324 -24.73 -52.71 5.36
C VAL A 324 -23.39 -52.62 6.08
N ASP A 325 -22.83 -53.71 6.59
CA ASP A 325 -21.50 -53.71 7.20
C ASP A 325 -20.41 -53.35 6.18
N ASN A 326 -20.50 -53.88 4.95
CA ASN A 326 -19.61 -53.48 3.86
C ASN A 326 -19.78 -51.99 3.50
N LEU A 327 -21.01 -51.48 3.51
CA LEU A 327 -21.29 -50.07 3.28
C LEU A 327 -20.63 -49.17 4.35
N ILE A 328 -20.71 -49.54 5.63
CA ILE A 328 -20.04 -48.82 6.73
C ILE A 328 -18.51 -48.82 6.53
N GLN A 329 -17.92 -49.95 6.13
CA GLN A 329 -16.49 -50.04 5.82
C GLN A 329 -16.10 -49.10 4.66
N PHE A 330 -16.91 -49.02 3.61
CA PHE A 330 -16.69 -48.07 2.51
C PHE A 330 -16.81 -46.62 2.96
N GLY A 331 -17.78 -46.30 3.83
CA GLY A 331 -17.95 -44.96 4.42
C GLY A 331 -16.72 -44.51 5.21
N ASN A 332 -16.20 -45.39 6.08
CA ASN A 332 -14.97 -45.12 6.85
C ASN A 332 -13.73 -44.96 5.96
N THR A 333 -13.63 -45.77 4.91
CA THR A 333 -12.54 -45.66 3.93
C THR A 333 -12.61 -44.33 3.17
N LEU A 334 -13.81 -43.91 2.75
CA LEU A 334 -14.03 -42.63 2.09
C LEU A 334 -13.68 -41.45 2.99
N LEU A 335 -14.10 -41.47 4.27
CA LEU A 335 -13.74 -40.45 5.24
C LEU A 335 -12.21 -40.33 5.38
N SER A 336 -11.51 -41.46 5.54
CA SER A 336 -10.04 -41.44 5.66
C SER A 336 -9.35 -40.88 4.41
N LEU A 337 -9.86 -41.16 3.21
CA LEU A 337 -9.32 -40.60 1.97
C LEU A 337 -9.63 -39.11 1.78
N LEU A 338 -10.77 -38.63 2.28
CA LEU A 338 -11.10 -37.20 2.33
C LEU A 338 -10.14 -36.46 3.27
N GLU A 339 -9.95 -36.96 4.49
CA GLU A 339 -9.00 -36.38 5.46
C GLU A 339 -7.57 -36.34 4.91
N ARG A 340 -7.11 -37.43 4.29
CA ARG A 340 -5.77 -37.49 3.67
C ARG A 340 -5.62 -36.50 2.53
N LYS A 341 -6.67 -36.26 1.75
CA LYS A 341 -6.67 -35.24 0.70
C LYS A 341 -6.48 -33.85 1.32
N GLU A 342 -7.30 -33.49 2.30
CA GLU A 342 -7.27 -32.18 2.96
C GLU A 342 -5.93 -31.94 3.66
N GLN A 343 -5.39 -32.92 4.37
CA GLN A 343 -4.05 -32.83 4.98
C GLN A 343 -2.97 -32.61 3.93
N THR A 344 -3.03 -33.34 2.80
CA THR A 344 -2.07 -33.19 1.69
C THR A 344 -2.16 -31.79 1.07
N GLU A 345 -3.37 -31.25 0.92
CA GLU A 345 -3.62 -29.90 0.41
C GLU A 345 -3.10 -28.83 1.37
N GLN A 346 -3.39 -28.95 2.67
CA GLN A 346 -2.89 -28.04 3.70
C GLN A 346 -1.35 -28.02 3.74
N ILE A 347 -0.72 -29.18 3.72
CA ILE A 347 0.75 -29.29 3.69
C ILE A 347 1.30 -28.61 2.43
N ALA A 348 0.70 -28.85 1.27
CA ALA A 348 1.14 -28.21 0.02
C ALA A 348 1.04 -26.68 0.10
N GLN A 349 -0.05 -26.14 0.66
CA GLN A 349 -0.22 -24.69 0.87
C GLN A 349 0.81 -24.12 1.86
N GLN A 350 1.08 -24.80 2.97
CA GLN A 350 2.09 -24.37 3.94
C GLN A 350 3.49 -24.26 3.31
N TYR A 351 3.88 -25.22 2.47
CA TYR A 351 5.16 -25.18 1.78
C TYR A 351 5.21 -24.15 0.64
N ALA A 352 4.08 -23.88 -0.03
CA ALA A 352 3.98 -22.76 -0.96
C ALA A 352 4.21 -21.42 -0.24
N HIS A 353 3.57 -21.20 0.90
CA HIS A 353 3.80 -20.01 1.72
C HIS A 353 5.24 -19.91 2.24
N ALA A 354 5.83 -21.04 2.65
CA ALA A 354 7.23 -21.06 3.08
C ALA A 354 8.19 -20.68 1.94
N TRP A 355 7.90 -21.09 0.71
CA TRP A 355 8.67 -20.69 -0.47
C TRP A 355 8.53 -19.20 -0.75
N ASP A 356 7.31 -18.66 -0.76
CA ASP A 356 7.06 -17.22 -0.97
C ASP A 356 7.74 -16.36 0.10
N LEU A 357 7.62 -16.74 1.37
CA LEU A 357 8.28 -16.05 2.49
C LEU A 357 9.81 -16.08 2.37
N SER A 358 10.37 -17.20 1.90
CA SER A 358 11.81 -17.31 1.67
C SER A 358 12.29 -16.39 0.55
N ALA A 359 11.47 -16.15 -0.48
CA ALA A 359 11.78 -15.19 -1.54
C ALA A 359 11.86 -13.75 -1.00
N VAL A 360 10.89 -13.35 -0.18
CA VAL A 360 10.89 -12.04 0.49
C VAL A 360 12.11 -11.91 1.43
N ALA A 361 12.46 -12.97 2.15
CA ALA A 361 13.63 -12.97 3.03
C ALA A 361 14.94 -12.75 2.26
N VAL A 362 15.10 -13.35 1.08
CA VAL A 362 16.27 -13.11 0.21
C VAL A 362 16.33 -11.65 -0.23
N GLU A 363 15.20 -11.07 -0.67
CA GLU A 363 15.14 -9.65 -1.04
C GLU A 363 15.52 -8.74 0.13
N GLN A 364 15.01 -9.02 1.33
CA GLN A 364 15.35 -8.26 2.53
C GLN A 364 16.86 -8.32 2.85
N GLN A 365 17.49 -9.50 2.75
CA GLN A 365 18.93 -9.63 2.98
C GLN A 365 19.76 -8.96 1.88
N ALA A 366 19.30 -8.97 0.63
CA ALA A 366 19.94 -8.25 -0.47
C ALA A 366 19.93 -6.73 -0.22
N GLN A 367 18.82 -6.18 0.29
CA GLN A 367 18.74 -4.77 0.68
C GLN A 367 19.65 -4.45 1.88
N ALA A 368 19.73 -5.34 2.87
CA ALA A 368 20.64 -5.16 4.01
C ALA A 368 22.11 -5.09 3.55
N LEU A 369 22.52 -5.94 2.61
CA LEU A 369 23.86 -5.90 2.01
C LEU A 369 24.13 -4.57 1.31
N LEU A 370 23.16 -4.03 0.57
CA LEU A 370 23.29 -2.74 -0.10
C LEU A 370 23.46 -1.59 0.91
N VAL A 371 22.74 -1.63 2.03
CA VAL A 371 22.90 -0.65 3.12
C VAL A 371 24.31 -0.72 3.71
N ASP A 372 24.84 -1.92 3.96
CA ASP A 372 26.22 -2.09 4.45
C ASP A 372 27.26 -1.51 3.47
N GLU A 373 27.09 -1.73 2.16
CA GLU A 373 27.96 -1.16 1.13
C GLU A 373 27.89 0.37 1.08
N LYS A 374 26.70 0.96 1.27
CA LYS A 374 26.53 2.41 1.37
C LYS A 374 27.17 2.97 2.63
N ASN A 375 27.05 2.30 3.77
CA ASN A 375 27.73 2.70 5.01
C ASN A 375 29.25 2.69 4.84
N GLN A 376 29.81 1.68 4.18
CA GLN A 376 31.24 1.63 3.87
C GLN A 376 31.65 2.80 2.95
N SER A 377 30.82 3.13 1.95
CA SER A 377 31.09 4.26 1.06
C SER A 377 31.09 5.62 1.79
N ALA A 378 30.21 5.78 2.78
CA ALA A 378 30.15 6.97 3.63
C ALA A 378 31.39 7.09 4.52
N LEU A 379 31.86 5.98 5.12
CA LEU A 379 33.10 5.96 5.90
C LEU A 379 34.32 6.27 5.03
N ARG A 380 34.40 5.75 3.80
CA ARG A 380 35.47 6.13 2.85
C ARG A 380 35.45 7.61 2.47
N ALA A 381 34.27 8.24 2.46
CA ALA A 381 34.17 9.69 2.28
C ALA A 381 34.66 10.44 3.52
N GLY A 382 34.28 9.99 4.73
CA GLY A 382 34.80 10.52 6.00
C GLY A 382 36.31 10.42 6.12
N ARG A 383 36.90 9.27 5.72
CA ARG A 383 38.35 9.06 5.66
C ARG A 383 39.04 10.11 4.81
N ARG A 384 38.52 10.40 3.61
CA ARG A 384 39.07 11.43 2.70
C ARG A 384 39.06 12.83 3.31
N VAL A 385 38.08 13.15 4.15
CA VAL A 385 38.04 14.44 4.88
C VAL A 385 39.17 14.52 5.90
N VAL A 386 39.40 13.44 6.65
CA VAL A 386 40.49 13.40 7.64
C VAL A 386 41.86 13.38 6.95
N GLU A 387 42.02 12.68 5.84
CA GLU A 387 43.24 12.71 5.00
C GLU A 387 43.54 14.12 4.47
N ALA A 388 42.53 14.85 4.01
CA ALA A 388 42.73 16.23 3.58
C ALA A 388 43.21 17.11 4.75
N ARG A 389 42.71 16.84 5.97
CA ARG A 389 43.12 17.56 7.18
C ARG A 389 44.54 17.22 7.61
N THR A 390 44.97 15.96 7.52
CA THR A 390 46.37 15.57 7.81
C THR A 390 47.32 16.25 6.82
N GLN A 391 47.04 16.17 5.52
CA GLN A 391 47.84 16.82 4.48
C GLN A 391 47.92 18.34 4.68
N TYR A 392 46.81 18.96 5.10
CA TYR A 392 46.80 20.39 5.42
C TYR A 392 47.76 20.72 6.55
N PHE A 393 47.68 20.03 7.69
CA PHE A 393 48.56 20.33 8.83
C PHE A 393 50.02 19.93 8.59
N GLU A 394 50.28 18.86 7.85
CA GLU A 394 51.64 18.53 7.38
C GLU A 394 52.22 19.66 6.54
N LYS A 395 51.45 20.21 5.60
CA LYS A 395 51.88 21.36 4.80
C LYS A 395 52.14 22.59 5.68
N GLN A 396 51.26 22.91 6.62
CA GLN A 396 51.45 24.06 7.52
C GLN A 396 52.70 23.91 8.41
N LEU A 397 52.97 22.71 8.92
CA LEU A 397 54.16 22.43 9.73
C LEU A 397 55.45 22.47 8.90
N LEU A 398 55.41 22.00 7.65
CA LEU A 398 56.54 22.09 6.72
C LEU A 398 56.86 23.53 6.32
N GLU A 399 55.82 24.36 6.12
CA GLU A 399 55.97 25.78 5.79
C GLU A 399 56.41 26.61 7.01
N GLY A 400 55.89 26.30 8.21
CA GLY A 400 56.29 26.91 9.48
C GLY A 400 56.01 28.41 9.54
N ILE A 401 57.06 29.22 9.45
CA ILE A 401 56.97 30.69 9.43
C ILE A 401 57.06 31.14 7.98
N ASN A 402 56.00 31.77 7.49
CA ASN A 402 55.98 32.20 6.10
C ASN A 402 56.94 33.38 5.84
N PRO A 403 57.30 33.68 4.58
CA PRO A 403 58.21 34.78 4.27
C PRO A 403 57.72 36.16 4.71
N GLY A 404 56.39 36.38 4.72
CA GLY A 404 55.79 37.63 5.18
C GLY A 404 55.90 37.83 6.69
N GLU A 405 55.71 36.78 7.47
CA GLU A 405 55.88 36.73 8.92
C GLU A 405 57.35 36.93 9.31
N THR A 406 58.26 36.32 8.53
CA THR A 406 59.70 36.51 8.68
C THR A 406 60.09 37.97 8.42
N ARG A 407 59.66 38.53 7.28
CA ARG A 407 59.92 39.93 6.93
C ARG A 407 59.33 40.88 7.97
N ALA A 408 58.09 40.67 8.40
CA ALA A 408 57.48 41.50 9.44
C ALA A 408 58.27 41.44 10.76
N THR A 409 58.81 40.27 11.14
CA THR A 409 59.66 40.14 12.33
C THR A 409 60.99 40.89 12.17
N GLN A 410 61.58 40.87 10.97
CA GLN A 410 62.79 41.62 10.63
C GLN A 410 62.55 43.13 10.69
N GLU A 411 61.49 43.64 10.07
CA GLU A 411 61.13 45.06 10.07
C GLU A 411 60.93 45.61 11.50
N TYR A 412 60.32 44.82 12.41
CA TYR A 412 60.21 45.20 13.82
C TYR A 412 61.57 45.34 14.51
N GLN A 413 62.52 44.46 14.22
CA GLN A 413 63.88 44.53 14.75
C GLN A 413 64.67 45.69 14.14
N GLU A 414 64.48 45.99 12.85
CA GLU A 414 65.09 47.12 12.18
C GLU A 414 64.57 48.46 12.72
N SER A 415 63.25 48.57 12.95
CA SER A 415 62.63 49.73 13.61
C SER A 415 63.26 49.99 14.99
N ALA A 416 63.48 48.93 15.78
CA ALA A 416 64.11 49.07 17.09
C ALA A 416 65.54 49.64 17.00
N LYS A 417 66.33 49.25 15.99
CA LYS A 417 67.67 49.81 15.75
C LYS A 417 67.62 51.29 15.39
N ILE A 418 66.64 51.69 14.58
CA ILE A 418 66.45 53.08 14.16
C ILE A 418 66.01 53.95 15.35
N GLU A 419 65.11 53.46 16.21
CA GLU A 419 64.67 54.18 17.42
C GLU A 419 65.84 54.45 18.38
N ILE A 420 66.76 53.50 18.56
CA ILE A 420 67.97 53.71 19.38
C ILE A 420 68.77 54.93 18.87
N GLY A 421 68.92 55.06 17.55
CA GLY A 421 69.59 56.20 16.93
C GLY A 421 68.85 57.52 17.13
N ALA A 422 67.51 57.50 17.04
CA ALA A 422 66.68 58.67 17.27
C ALA A 422 66.74 59.17 18.72
N TYR A 423 66.65 58.28 19.71
CA TYR A 423 66.76 58.66 21.13
C TYR A 423 68.18 59.12 21.50
N ALA A 424 69.22 58.55 20.89
CA ALA A 424 70.59 59.05 21.04
C ALA A 424 70.75 60.48 20.49
N ALA A 425 70.18 60.75 19.31
CA ALA A 425 70.13 62.10 18.75
C ALA A 425 69.32 63.08 19.63
N GLN A 426 68.20 62.63 20.21
CA GLN A 426 67.40 63.44 21.13
C GLN A 426 68.13 63.74 22.45
N ALA A 427 68.88 62.77 22.98
CA ALA A 427 69.74 62.99 24.14
C ALA A 427 70.86 64.00 23.81
N ALA A 428 71.49 63.88 22.64
CA ALA A 428 72.48 64.86 22.18
C ALA A 428 71.89 66.26 21.97
N ALA A 429 70.65 66.36 21.46
CA ALA A 429 69.92 67.62 21.34
C ALA A 429 69.62 68.23 22.71
N GLY A 430 69.22 67.43 23.70
CA GLY A 430 69.03 67.88 25.08
C GLY A 430 70.32 68.41 25.72
N ILE A 431 71.48 67.84 25.38
CA ILE A 431 72.79 68.36 25.78
C ILE A 431 73.11 69.67 25.04
N ALA A 432 72.84 69.75 23.73
CA ALA A 432 73.08 70.96 22.94
C ALA A 432 72.24 72.17 23.41
N MET A 433 71.06 71.94 23.98
CA MET A 433 70.22 72.98 24.62
C MET A 433 70.87 73.64 25.84
N LEU A 434 71.93 73.05 26.40
CA LEU A 434 72.72 73.64 27.48
C LEU A 434 73.79 74.62 26.97
N VAL A 435 73.99 74.71 25.65
CA VAL A 435 74.89 75.67 25.03
C VAL A 435 74.15 77.01 24.88
N PRO A 436 74.75 78.15 25.29
CA PRO A 436 74.12 79.47 25.11
C PRO A 436 73.86 79.73 23.62
N ASN A 437 72.70 80.29 23.29
CA ASN A 437 72.32 80.62 21.90
C ASN A 437 72.07 82.12 21.66
N ILE A 438 72.10 82.95 22.71
CA ILE A 438 72.03 84.41 22.61
C ILE A 438 73.40 84.97 23.06
N PHE A 439 74.05 85.72 22.17
CA PHE A 439 75.36 86.33 22.39
C PHE A 439 75.36 87.83 22.09
N GLY A 440 76.11 88.64 22.85
CA GLY A 440 76.23 90.09 22.65
C GLY A 440 76.06 90.88 23.95
N THR A 441 75.26 91.95 23.94
CA THR A 441 74.95 92.76 25.15
C THR A 441 74.04 92.03 26.16
N SER A 442 73.56 90.84 25.82
CA SER A 442 72.91 89.89 26.73
C SER A 442 73.43 88.49 26.39
N ASN A 443 74.06 87.80 27.35
CA ASN A 443 74.51 86.42 27.20
C ASN A 443 73.54 85.50 27.93
N GLY A 444 72.97 84.51 27.23
CA GLY A 444 71.99 83.59 27.85
C GLY A 444 71.27 82.68 26.86
N GLY A 445 70.03 82.31 27.21
CA GLY A 445 69.19 81.41 26.42
C GLY A 445 69.41 79.90 26.67
N ILE A 446 70.20 79.56 27.69
CA ILE A 446 70.42 78.17 28.15
C ILE A 446 69.10 77.60 28.67
N ARG A 447 68.75 76.40 28.19
CA ARG A 447 67.55 75.67 28.62
C ARG A 447 67.94 74.54 29.56
N PHE A 448 67.87 74.80 30.87
CA PHE A 448 68.27 73.82 31.90
C PHE A 448 67.41 72.56 31.91
N GLU A 449 66.19 72.60 31.38
CA GLU A 449 65.36 71.42 31.16
C GLU A 449 66.00 70.41 30.19
N GLY A 450 66.97 70.83 29.35
CA GLY A 450 67.68 69.98 28.41
C GLY A 450 68.41 68.80 29.07
N ALA A 451 68.96 68.99 30.28
CA ALA A 451 69.61 67.91 31.04
C ALA A 451 68.60 66.83 31.49
N ALA A 452 67.43 67.25 32.00
CA ALA A 452 66.36 66.34 32.37
C ALA A 452 65.78 65.62 31.13
N GLN A 453 65.67 66.32 29.99
CA GLN A 453 65.24 65.73 28.71
C GLN A 453 66.23 64.69 28.17
N ALA A 454 67.54 64.90 28.33
CA ALA A 454 68.55 63.92 27.92
C ALA A 454 68.49 62.64 28.78
N VAL A 455 68.30 62.77 30.10
CA VAL A 455 68.11 61.61 31.00
C VAL A 455 66.79 60.89 30.72
N GLN A 456 65.72 61.64 30.46
CA GLN A 456 64.44 61.08 30.04
C GLN A 456 64.59 60.27 28.75
N ALA A 457 65.24 60.82 27.71
CA ALA A 457 65.45 60.13 26.43
C ALA A 457 66.25 58.83 26.58
N THR A 458 67.24 58.78 27.47
CA THR A 458 68.02 57.56 27.72
C THR A 458 67.22 56.51 28.49
N LEU A 459 66.43 56.88 29.49
CA LEU A 459 65.52 55.97 30.20
C LEU A 459 64.41 55.45 29.28
N GLN A 460 63.85 56.31 28.41
CA GLN A 460 62.90 55.92 27.39
C GLN A 460 63.53 54.94 26.41
N ASN A 461 64.73 55.20 25.90
CA ASN A 461 65.46 54.26 25.04
C ASN A 461 65.62 52.87 25.70
N ALA A 462 66.05 52.83 26.97
CA ALA A 462 66.19 51.58 27.71
C ALA A 462 64.86 50.81 27.85
N ALA A 463 63.76 51.52 28.12
CA ALA A 463 62.42 50.93 28.17
C ALA A 463 61.97 50.42 26.79
N HIS A 464 62.23 51.18 25.72
CA HIS A 464 61.90 50.82 24.33
C HIS A 464 62.64 49.55 23.88
N ILE A 465 63.95 49.46 24.15
CA ILE A 465 64.75 48.26 23.83
C ILE A 465 64.17 47.02 24.53
N LYS A 466 63.83 47.13 25.82
CA LYS A 466 63.23 46.03 26.57
C LYS A 466 61.85 45.64 26.01
N ARG A 467 61.04 46.61 25.60
CA ARG A 467 59.71 46.39 25.01
C ARG A 467 59.80 45.76 23.63
N SER A 468 60.71 46.21 22.76
CA SER A 468 60.95 45.62 21.45
C SER A 468 61.46 44.18 21.55
N SER A 469 62.40 43.92 22.45
CA SER A 469 62.89 42.56 22.72
C SER A 469 61.78 41.65 23.26
N ALA A 470 60.91 42.16 24.15
CA ALA A 470 59.76 41.42 24.65
C ALA A 470 58.74 41.12 23.55
N LEU A 471 58.43 42.08 22.67
CA LEU A 471 57.50 41.89 21.55
C LEU A 471 58.04 40.88 20.53
N HIS A 472 59.34 40.92 20.24
CA HIS A 472 59.98 39.91 19.38
C HIS A 472 59.84 38.51 19.99
N LEU A 473 60.18 38.36 21.28
CA LEU A 473 60.07 37.09 22.00
C LEU A 473 58.62 36.59 22.05
N GLU A 474 57.67 37.46 22.37
CA GLU A 474 56.25 37.13 22.39
C GLU A 474 55.77 36.62 21.02
N ARG A 475 56.15 37.31 19.94
CA ARG A 475 55.80 36.90 18.58
C ARG A 475 56.41 35.55 18.19
N THR A 476 57.67 35.30 18.55
CA THR A 476 58.29 34.00 18.32
C THR A 476 57.61 32.89 19.12
N GLU A 477 57.23 33.17 20.36
CA GLU A 477 56.51 32.21 21.21
C GLU A 477 55.09 31.95 20.73
N GLN A 478 54.42 32.93 20.15
CA GLN A 478 53.13 32.73 19.47
C GLN A 478 53.27 31.78 18.27
N PHE A 479 54.33 31.92 17.45
CA PHE A 479 54.60 30.98 16.36
C PHE A 479 54.95 29.58 16.88
N ASN A 480 55.71 29.48 17.96
CA ASN A 480 56.03 28.20 18.60
C ASN A 480 54.77 27.49 19.13
N ARG A 481 53.87 28.23 19.81
CA ARG A 481 52.58 27.68 20.28
C ARG A 481 51.69 27.25 19.13
N ARG A 482 51.61 28.05 18.06
CA ARG A 482 50.88 27.69 16.84
C ARG A 482 51.42 26.39 16.22
N ASN A 483 52.74 26.23 16.14
CA ASN A 483 53.35 25.00 15.65
C ASN A 483 53.03 23.80 16.56
N GLN A 484 53.02 23.98 17.89
CA GLN A 484 52.62 22.93 18.84
C GLN A 484 51.15 22.53 18.64
N GLU A 485 50.26 23.50 18.47
CA GLU A 485 48.84 23.27 18.18
C GLU A 485 48.65 22.52 16.85
N TRP A 486 49.37 22.91 15.80
CA TRP A 486 49.35 22.20 14.51
C TRP A 486 49.91 20.78 14.62
N SER A 487 50.98 20.57 15.37
CA SER A 487 51.52 19.21 15.59
C SER A 487 50.53 18.32 16.34
N TYR A 488 49.86 18.87 17.36
CA TYR A 488 48.85 18.13 18.10
C TYR A 488 47.63 17.82 17.21
N ALA A 489 47.16 18.79 16.42
CA ALA A 489 46.05 18.60 15.50
C ALA A 489 46.37 17.58 14.40
N LEU A 490 47.63 17.53 13.93
CA LEU A 490 48.10 16.50 13.01
C LEU A 490 48.07 15.11 13.66
N GLU A 491 48.63 14.96 14.86
CA GLU A 491 48.62 13.69 15.62
C GLU A 491 47.20 13.21 15.86
N GLN A 492 46.30 14.11 16.31
CA GLN A 492 44.89 13.80 16.47
C GLN A 492 44.25 13.34 15.16
N ALA A 493 44.56 13.98 14.03
CA ALA A 493 44.04 13.56 12.73
C ALA A 493 44.57 12.21 12.26
N GLN A 494 45.83 11.87 12.58
CA GLN A 494 46.38 10.55 12.31
C GLN A 494 45.71 9.46 13.17
N LEU A 495 45.39 9.75 14.43
CA LEU A 495 44.64 8.84 15.30
C LEU A 495 43.18 8.67 14.83
N GLU A 496 42.52 9.74 14.39
CA GLU A 496 41.18 9.64 13.81
C GLU A 496 41.19 8.82 12.51
N LEU A 497 42.24 8.95 11.70
CA LEU A 497 42.41 8.16 10.48
C LEU A 497 42.58 6.67 10.78
N SER A 498 43.44 6.32 11.76
CA SER A 498 43.60 4.92 12.17
C SER A 498 42.34 4.33 12.81
N GLN A 499 41.56 5.13 13.53
CA GLN A 499 40.25 4.74 14.03
C GLN A 499 39.28 4.43 12.89
N ILE A 500 39.22 5.28 11.85
CA ILE A 500 38.36 5.04 10.68
C ILE A 500 38.82 3.80 9.92
N ASP A 501 40.13 3.57 9.79
CA ASP A 501 40.66 2.36 9.15
C ASP A 501 40.24 1.10 9.91
N ALA A 502 40.35 1.08 11.23
CA ALA A 502 39.85 -0.01 12.05
C ALA A 502 38.32 -0.22 11.91
N GLN A 503 37.55 0.86 11.80
CA GLN A 503 36.11 0.76 11.51
C GLN A 503 35.83 0.21 10.11
N LEU A 504 36.61 0.59 9.10
CA LEU A 504 36.44 0.04 7.75
C LEU A 504 36.70 -1.47 7.71
N GLU A 505 37.64 -1.97 8.50
CA GLU A 505 37.88 -3.40 8.68
C GLU A 505 36.68 -4.11 9.34
N THR A 506 36.10 -3.53 10.41
CA THR A 506 34.91 -4.13 11.05
C THR A 506 33.71 -4.18 10.12
N TYR A 507 33.46 -3.12 9.34
CA TYR A 507 32.40 -3.10 8.33
C TYR A 507 32.68 -4.04 7.16
N ALA A 508 33.95 -4.30 6.81
CA ALA A 508 34.31 -5.29 5.82
C ALA A 508 33.94 -6.71 6.27
N GLU A 509 34.21 -7.05 7.54
CA GLU A 509 33.76 -8.31 8.13
C GLU A 509 32.23 -8.38 8.26
N GLN A 510 31.56 -7.30 8.65
CA GLN A 510 30.09 -7.24 8.66
C GLN A 510 29.50 -7.52 7.28
N THR A 511 30.05 -6.90 6.22
CA THR A 511 29.64 -7.16 4.84
C THR A 511 29.84 -8.63 4.46
N ARG A 512 30.93 -9.25 4.93
CA ARG A 512 31.19 -10.69 4.74
C ARG A 512 30.12 -11.55 5.43
N VAL A 513 29.71 -11.20 6.64
CA VAL A 513 28.62 -11.85 7.39
C VAL A 513 27.28 -11.68 6.65
N SER A 514 26.93 -10.47 6.23
CA SER A 514 25.69 -10.20 5.49
C SER A 514 25.63 -11.00 4.18
N ARG A 515 26.76 -11.12 3.46
CA ARG A 515 26.85 -12.00 2.26
C ARG A 515 26.66 -13.48 2.59
N LEU A 516 27.22 -13.95 3.69
CA LEU A 516 27.04 -15.33 4.14
C LEU A 516 25.56 -15.58 4.52
N GLN A 517 24.93 -14.62 5.19
CA GLN A 517 23.51 -14.68 5.55
C GLN A 517 22.62 -14.70 4.31
N LEU A 518 22.93 -13.88 3.29
CA LEU A 518 22.23 -13.91 2.00
C LEU A 518 22.33 -15.31 1.35
N ARG A 519 23.54 -15.87 1.26
CA ARG A 519 23.74 -17.24 0.73
C ARG A 519 22.97 -18.30 1.53
N HIS A 520 22.93 -18.16 2.86
CA HIS A 520 22.13 -19.04 3.71
C HIS A 520 20.64 -18.93 3.37
N THR A 521 20.09 -17.71 3.21
CA THR A 521 18.70 -17.52 2.81
C THR A 521 18.40 -17.99 1.38
N GLU A 522 19.32 -17.83 0.44
CA GLU A 522 19.20 -18.39 -0.92
C GLU A 522 19.15 -19.92 -0.89
N THR A 523 19.98 -20.54 -0.05
CA THR A 523 19.96 -21.99 0.15
C THR A 523 18.64 -22.44 0.77
N ALA A 524 18.12 -21.71 1.75
CA ALA A 524 16.82 -21.98 2.35
C ALA A 524 15.67 -21.86 1.33
N LEU A 525 15.72 -20.87 0.43
CA LEU A 525 14.78 -20.72 -0.67
C LEU A 525 14.83 -21.93 -1.62
N ILE A 526 16.04 -22.36 -2.02
CA ILE A 526 16.23 -23.54 -2.86
C ILE A 526 15.68 -24.79 -2.16
N GLN A 527 15.91 -24.93 -0.85
CA GLN A 527 15.39 -26.04 -0.06
C GLN A 527 13.86 -26.03 0.02
N ALA A 528 13.25 -24.87 0.28
CA ALA A 528 11.80 -24.70 0.31
C ALA A 528 11.16 -25.04 -1.04
N LYS A 529 11.72 -24.52 -2.14
CA LYS A 529 11.30 -24.84 -3.50
C LYS A 529 11.44 -26.33 -3.80
N THR A 530 12.58 -26.93 -3.47
CA THR A 530 12.82 -28.36 -3.71
C THR A 530 11.81 -29.21 -2.94
N THR A 531 11.49 -28.84 -1.69
CA THR A 531 10.49 -29.54 -0.88
C THR A 531 9.08 -29.41 -1.46
N TYR A 532 8.73 -28.24 -1.98
CA TYR A 532 7.47 -28.05 -2.71
C TYR A 532 7.42 -28.89 -4.00
N ASP A 533 8.51 -28.91 -4.78
CA ASP A 533 8.62 -29.71 -6.00
C ASP A 533 8.53 -31.21 -5.73
N THR A 534 9.10 -31.71 -4.63
CA THR A 534 8.95 -33.14 -4.26
C THR A 534 7.52 -33.47 -3.82
N LEU A 535 6.87 -32.59 -3.07
CA LEU A 535 5.48 -32.76 -2.63
C LEU A 535 4.47 -32.71 -3.80
N SER A 536 4.76 -31.92 -4.83
CA SER A 536 3.92 -31.87 -6.04
C SER A 536 4.13 -33.07 -6.96
N LYS A 537 5.35 -33.63 -7.03
CA LYS A 537 5.70 -34.77 -7.89
C LYS A 537 5.46 -36.15 -7.27
N ARG A 538 5.30 -36.25 -5.95
CA ARG A 538 5.07 -37.55 -5.28
C ARG A 538 3.77 -38.18 -5.77
N PHE A 539 3.74 -39.52 -5.77
CA PHE A 539 2.57 -40.28 -6.22
C PHE A 539 1.31 -39.98 -5.39
N CYS A 540 1.44 -39.92 -4.06
CA CYS A 540 0.35 -39.56 -3.14
C CYS A 540 0.08 -38.04 -3.15
N SER A 541 -0.34 -37.53 -4.29
CA SER A 541 -0.65 -36.12 -4.54
C SER A 541 -2.12 -35.79 -4.24
N VAL A 542 -2.43 -34.49 -4.20
CA VAL A 542 -3.82 -34.02 -4.06
C VAL A 542 -4.68 -34.54 -5.22
N GLN A 543 -4.11 -34.61 -6.43
CA GLN A 543 -4.78 -35.10 -7.62
C GLN A 543 -5.13 -36.60 -7.51
N LEU A 544 -4.23 -37.43 -6.97
CA LEU A 544 -4.51 -38.85 -6.75
C LEU A 544 -5.66 -39.04 -5.76
N TYR A 545 -5.61 -38.37 -4.60
CA TYR A 545 -6.68 -38.49 -3.61
C TYR A 545 -8.00 -37.91 -4.11
N GLN A 546 -7.98 -36.85 -4.91
CA GLN A 546 -9.18 -36.33 -5.57
C GLN A 546 -9.78 -37.36 -6.53
N TRP A 547 -8.96 -38.01 -7.35
CA TRP A 547 -9.40 -39.08 -8.24
C TRP A 547 -9.97 -40.27 -7.44
N LEU A 548 -9.26 -40.75 -6.41
CA LEU A 548 -9.72 -41.83 -5.53
C LEU A 548 -11.05 -41.49 -4.85
N ASN A 549 -11.19 -40.27 -4.32
CA ASN A 549 -12.42 -39.81 -3.69
C ASN A 549 -13.60 -39.78 -4.67
N ASN A 550 -13.39 -39.35 -5.92
CA ASN A 550 -14.44 -39.33 -6.94
C ASN A 550 -14.87 -40.76 -7.32
N GLN A 551 -13.91 -41.66 -7.52
CA GLN A 551 -14.19 -43.06 -7.83
C GLN A 551 -14.92 -43.73 -6.67
N LEU A 552 -14.36 -43.67 -5.45
CA LEU A 552 -14.93 -44.31 -4.27
C LEU A 552 -16.29 -43.71 -3.89
N SER A 553 -16.49 -42.40 -4.04
CA SER A 553 -17.81 -41.79 -3.80
C SER A 553 -18.88 -42.31 -4.76
N THR A 554 -18.52 -42.61 -6.00
CA THR A 554 -19.45 -43.21 -6.98
C THR A 554 -19.81 -44.63 -6.58
N PHE A 555 -18.79 -45.45 -6.24
CA PHE A 555 -19.00 -46.81 -5.76
C PHE A 555 -19.78 -46.85 -4.44
N TYR A 556 -19.51 -45.91 -3.53
CA TYR A 556 -20.19 -45.81 -2.24
C TYR A 556 -21.69 -45.54 -2.40
N PHE A 557 -22.06 -44.64 -3.31
CA PHE A 557 -23.47 -44.38 -3.63
C PHE A 557 -24.15 -45.61 -4.26
N GLN A 558 -23.49 -46.28 -5.22
CA GLN A 558 -24.04 -47.51 -5.82
C GLN A 558 -24.20 -48.64 -4.80
N ALA A 559 -23.23 -48.81 -3.91
CA ALA A 559 -23.30 -49.76 -2.81
C ALA A 559 -24.42 -49.41 -1.82
N TYR A 560 -24.65 -48.12 -1.57
CA TYR A 560 -25.76 -47.64 -0.76
C TYR A 560 -27.11 -48.01 -1.39
N ASP A 561 -27.31 -47.76 -2.68
CA ASP A 561 -28.55 -48.11 -3.38
C ASP A 561 -28.82 -49.63 -3.33
N MET A 562 -27.78 -50.45 -3.54
CA MET A 562 -27.88 -51.90 -3.43
C MET A 562 -28.21 -52.35 -1.99
N ALA A 563 -27.47 -51.87 -0.99
CA ALA A 563 -27.73 -52.22 0.41
C ALA A 563 -29.13 -51.75 0.86
N HIS A 564 -29.56 -50.56 0.43
CA HIS A 564 -30.88 -50.02 0.70
C HIS A 564 -31.98 -50.90 0.10
N SER A 565 -31.83 -51.35 -1.15
CA SER A 565 -32.78 -52.28 -1.78
C SER A 565 -32.86 -53.63 -1.05
N LEU A 566 -31.74 -54.18 -0.58
CA LEU A 566 -31.72 -55.40 0.23
C LEU A 566 -32.40 -55.19 1.60
N CYS A 567 -32.22 -54.03 2.22
CA CYS A 567 -32.92 -53.66 3.46
C CYS A 567 -34.44 -53.60 3.25
N LEU A 568 -34.88 -53.01 2.13
CA LEU A 568 -36.29 -52.98 1.75
C LEU A 568 -36.84 -54.39 1.42
N ALA A 569 -36.04 -55.25 0.80
CA ALA A 569 -36.41 -56.65 0.56
C ALA A 569 -36.54 -57.44 1.87
N ALA A 570 -35.62 -57.26 2.82
CA ALA A 570 -35.71 -57.85 4.15
C ALA A 570 -36.96 -57.34 4.90
N GLN A 571 -37.30 -56.06 4.76
CA GLN A 571 -38.56 -55.51 5.28
C GLN A 571 -39.77 -56.19 4.63
N ALA A 572 -39.77 -56.39 3.31
CA ALA A 572 -40.86 -57.07 2.62
C ALA A 572 -41.02 -58.54 3.08
N CYS A 573 -39.91 -59.28 3.26
CA CYS A 573 -39.94 -60.63 3.82
C CYS A 573 -40.45 -60.64 5.27
N TRP A 574 -40.05 -59.67 6.09
CA TRP A 574 -40.57 -59.51 7.45
C TRP A 574 -42.10 -59.31 7.45
N GLN A 575 -42.58 -58.39 6.62
CA GLN A 575 -44.01 -58.09 6.48
C GLN A 575 -44.77 -59.31 5.95
N PHE A 576 -44.15 -60.06 5.03
CA PHE A 576 -44.70 -61.31 4.51
C PHE A 576 -44.83 -62.35 5.63
N GLU A 577 -43.76 -62.72 6.34
CA GLU A 577 -43.81 -63.74 7.39
C GLU A 577 -44.71 -63.35 8.57
N GLN A 578 -44.63 -62.11 9.06
CA GLN A 578 -45.42 -61.64 10.21
C GLN A 578 -46.87 -61.30 9.86
N ALA A 579 -47.20 -61.19 8.57
CA ALA A 579 -48.50 -60.77 8.09
C ALA A 579 -48.93 -59.37 8.59
N ASP A 580 -47.96 -58.49 8.84
CA ASP A 580 -48.17 -57.06 9.17
C ASP A 580 -47.52 -56.18 8.10
N TYR A 581 -48.34 -55.59 7.24
CA TYR A 581 -47.89 -54.71 6.16
C TYR A 581 -47.90 -53.21 6.53
N THR A 582 -48.36 -52.86 7.73
CA THR A 582 -48.47 -51.46 8.17
C THR A 582 -47.16 -50.93 8.74
N ARG A 583 -46.38 -51.81 9.37
CA ARG A 583 -45.13 -51.45 10.01
C ARG A 583 -43.98 -51.37 9.00
N THR A 584 -43.28 -50.23 9.00
CA THR A 584 -42.07 -49.99 8.20
C THR A 584 -40.91 -49.63 9.11
N PHE A 585 -39.70 -50.03 8.74
CA PHE A 585 -38.47 -49.82 9.51
C PHE A 585 -37.46 -48.96 8.74
N ILE A 586 -37.41 -49.08 7.41
CA ILE A 586 -36.44 -48.36 6.57
C ILE A 586 -37.00 -46.99 6.16
N GLN A 587 -36.22 -45.92 6.38
CA GLN A 587 -36.55 -44.55 5.96
C GLN A 587 -35.90 -44.19 4.61
N ASN A 588 -36.56 -43.34 3.82
CA ASN A 588 -36.10 -42.96 2.46
C ASN A 588 -35.11 -41.78 2.44
N THR A 589 -34.86 -41.10 3.56
CA THR A 589 -34.06 -39.86 3.63
C THR A 589 -32.73 -40.04 4.36
N LEU A 590 -32.10 -41.20 4.23
CA LEU A 590 -30.88 -41.53 4.97
C LEU A 590 -29.60 -40.98 4.32
N TRP A 591 -29.64 -40.63 3.03
CA TRP A 591 -28.49 -40.10 2.29
C TRP A 591 -28.48 -38.56 2.25
N ASN A 592 -27.40 -37.93 2.75
CA ASN A 592 -27.21 -36.49 2.71
C ASN A 592 -26.09 -36.06 1.74
N ASN A 593 -26.45 -35.38 0.66
CA ASN A 593 -25.50 -34.91 -0.36
C ASN A 593 -24.46 -33.90 0.17
N GLN A 594 -24.83 -33.04 1.14
CA GLN A 594 -23.91 -32.03 1.68
C GLN A 594 -22.73 -32.67 2.40
N TYR A 595 -22.98 -33.78 3.09
CA TYR A 595 -21.96 -34.56 3.80
C TYR A 595 -21.57 -35.84 3.06
N ARG A 596 -21.78 -35.87 1.73
CA ARG A 596 -21.40 -36.99 0.84
C ARG A 596 -21.95 -38.37 1.28
N GLY A 597 -23.09 -38.40 1.96
CA GLY A 597 -23.75 -39.62 2.40
C GLY A 597 -23.09 -40.34 3.58
N LEU A 598 -22.09 -39.73 4.24
CA LEU A 598 -21.47 -40.29 5.44
C LEU A 598 -22.53 -40.54 6.53
N ALA A 599 -22.34 -41.60 7.32
CA ALA A 599 -23.26 -42.10 8.35
C ALA A 599 -24.57 -42.77 7.86
N ALA A 600 -24.77 -42.92 6.54
CA ALA A 600 -25.97 -43.57 6.00
C ALA A 600 -26.03 -45.08 6.33
N GLY A 601 -24.88 -45.76 6.37
CA GLY A 601 -24.81 -47.20 6.66
C GLY A 601 -25.14 -47.54 8.12
N GLU A 602 -24.64 -46.75 9.06
CA GLU A 602 -24.93 -46.87 10.49
C GLU A 602 -26.43 -46.71 10.76
N SER A 603 -27.06 -45.77 10.06
CA SER A 603 -28.50 -45.56 10.14
C SER A 603 -29.29 -46.75 9.59
N LEU A 604 -28.88 -47.34 8.46
CA LEU A 604 -29.49 -48.56 7.93
C LEU A 604 -29.30 -49.76 8.87
N LYS A 605 -28.11 -49.90 9.47
CA LYS A 605 -27.81 -50.99 10.41
C LYS A 605 -28.72 -50.94 11.63
N LEU A 606 -28.93 -49.74 12.18
CA LEU A 606 -29.85 -49.53 13.28
C LEU A 606 -31.27 -49.97 12.91
N ASN A 607 -31.75 -49.60 11.72
CA ASN A 607 -33.09 -50.01 11.27
C ASN A 607 -33.21 -51.54 11.11
N LEU A 608 -32.17 -52.22 10.60
CA LEU A 608 -32.14 -53.68 10.51
C LEU A 608 -32.14 -54.38 11.87
N LEU A 609 -31.46 -53.81 12.87
CA LEU A 609 -31.47 -54.32 14.24
C LEU A 609 -32.86 -54.13 14.89
N GLN A 610 -33.50 -52.99 14.66
CA GLN A 610 -34.88 -52.75 15.09
C GLN A 610 -35.87 -53.73 14.46
N MET A 611 -35.68 -54.06 13.18
CA MET A 611 -36.49 -55.05 12.48
C MET A 611 -36.29 -56.47 13.03
N SER A 612 -35.03 -56.87 13.29
CA SER A 612 -34.71 -58.17 13.88
C SER A 612 -35.28 -58.32 15.30
N THR A 613 -35.13 -57.30 16.13
CA THR A 613 -35.71 -57.30 17.49
C THR A 613 -37.23 -57.38 17.45
N ALA A 614 -37.88 -56.63 16.54
CA ALA A 614 -39.32 -56.75 16.33
C ALA A 614 -39.74 -58.15 15.87
N TYR A 615 -38.97 -58.78 14.97
CA TYR A 615 -39.22 -60.16 14.54
C TYR A 615 -39.17 -61.14 15.71
N LEU A 616 -38.12 -61.09 16.54
CA LEU A 616 -37.97 -61.97 17.69
C LEU A 616 -39.08 -61.80 18.74
N GLN A 617 -39.61 -60.58 18.90
CA GLN A 617 -40.69 -60.29 19.85
C GLN A 617 -42.07 -60.73 19.35
N HIS A 618 -42.35 -60.61 18.04
CA HIS A 618 -43.70 -60.82 17.48
C HIS A 618 -43.85 -62.18 16.78
N ASN A 619 -42.76 -62.90 16.51
CA ASN A 619 -42.79 -64.25 15.95
C ASN A 619 -43.23 -65.29 16.99
N GLN A 620 -44.54 -65.35 17.23
CA GLN A 620 -45.15 -66.35 18.09
C GLN A 620 -45.45 -67.63 17.31
N ARG A 621 -45.42 -68.78 18.00
CA ARG A 621 -45.75 -70.06 17.39
C ARG A 621 -47.24 -70.10 17.02
N ALA A 622 -47.52 -70.23 15.72
CA ALA A 622 -48.88 -70.39 15.22
C ALA A 622 -49.40 -71.82 15.46
N LEU A 623 -50.72 -71.99 15.38
CA LEU A 623 -51.35 -73.31 15.49
C LEU A 623 -51.12 -74.08 14.19
N GLU A 624 -50.30 -75.12 14.23
CA GLU A 624 -49.99 -75.99 13.10
C GLU A 624 -51.10 -77.03 12.92
N ILE A 625 -51.80 -77.00 11.79
CA ILE A 625 -52.97 -77.85 11.52
C ILE A 625 -52.75 -78.63 10.22
N SER A 626 -53.02 -79.93 10.26
CA SER A 626 -53.05 -80.77 9.06
C SER A 626 -54.50 -81.15 8.73
N LYS A 627 -54.93 -80.82 7.51
CA LYS A 627 -56.25 -81.17 7.00
C LYS A 627 -56.12 -81.99 5.73
N THR A 628 -56.70 -83.18 5.74
CA THR A 628 -56.74 -84.06 4.57
C THR A 628 -58.09 -83.91 3.89
N ILE A 629 -58.06 -83.56 2.62
CA ILE A 629 -59.24 -83.22 1.81
C ILE A 629 -59.34 -84.20 0.67
N SER A 630 -60.41 -85.00 0.68
CA SER A 630 -60.77 -85.89 -0.41
C SER A 630 -61.69 -85.15 -1.37
N LEU A 631 -61.29 -85.02 -2.64
CA LEU A 631 -62.11 -84.37 -3.67
C LEU A 631 -63.43 -85.13 -3.88
N ARG A 632 -63.43 -86.46 -3.74
CA ARG A 632 -64.65 -87.27 -3.81
C ARG A 632 -65.70 -86.87 -2.77
N GLN A 633 -65.28 -86.43 -1.59
CA GLN A 633 -66.18 -86.03 -0.50
C GLN A 633 -66.42 -84.52 -0.45
N LEU A 634 -65.67 -83.72 -1.22
CA LEU A 634 -65.60 -82.27 -1.08
C LEU A 634 -66.96 -81.60 -1.32
N HIS A 635 -67.67 -81.96 -2.40
CA HIS A 635 -69.00 -81.42 -2.72
C HIS A 635 -70.05 -81.67 -1.63
N ARG A 636 -69.97 -82.80 -0.90
CA ARG A 636 -70.91 -83.08 0.20
C ARG A 636 -70.60 -82.29 1.47
N LYS A 637 -69.34 -81.89 1.65
CA LYS A 637 -68.91 -81.11 2.83
C LYS A 637 -69.23 -79.63 2.68
N ASP A 638 -69.35 -79.14 1.45
CA ASP A 638 -69.76 -77.79 1.13
C ASP A 638 -70.51 -77.76 -0.20
N SER A 639 -71.84 -77.77 -0.13
CA SER A 639 -72.73 -77.76 -1.30
C SER A 639 -72.85 -76.39 -1.96
N ASP A 640 -72.42 -75.32 -1.27
CA ASP A 640 -72.54 -73.93 -1.72
C ASP A 640 -71.32 -73.48 -2.54
N ALA A 641 -70.28 -74.32 -2.59
CA ALA A 641 -69.08 -74.09 -3.39
C ALA A 641 -69.37 -74.23 -4.90
N THR A 642 -68.97 -73.22 -5.67
CA THR A 642 -69.21 -73.09 -7.11
C THR A 642 -68.35 -74.03 -7.96
N LEU A 643 -67.13 -74.35 -7.51
CA LEU A 643 -66.17 -75.18 -8.26
C LEU A 643 -66.19 -76.66 -7.86
N ASN A 644 -66.75 -77.01 -6.70
CA ASN A 644 -66.69 -78.37 -6.18
C ASN A 644 -67.85 -79.21 -6.73
N GLN A 645 -67.57 -80.12 -7.67
CA GLN A 645 -68.58 -81.00 -8.28
C GLN A 645 -68.59 -82.41 -7.68
N GLU A 646 -69.62 -83.22 -7.99
CA GLU A 646 -69.64 -84.64 -7.63
C GLU A 646 -68.51 -85.44 -8.32
N TRP A 647 -67.98 -86.47 -7.63
CA TRP A 647 -66.84 -87.26 -8.11
C TRP A 647 -67.02 -87.86 -9.51
N SER A 648 -68.24 -88.27 -9.88
CA SER A 648 -68.54 -88.79 -11.21
C SER A 648 -68.30 -87.76 -12.30
N ALA A 649 -68.69 -86.50 -12.07
CA ALA A 649 -68.48 -85.39 -12.99
C ALA A 649 -66.99 -84.99 -13.06
N LEU A 650 -66.32 -84.90 -11.90
CA LEU A 650 -64.87 -84.64 -11.85
C LEU A 650 -64.07 -85.71 -12.60
N LYS A 651 -64.45 -86.99 -12.45
CA LYS A 651 -63.77 -88.11 -13.12
C LYS A 651 -64.00 -88.10 -14.63
N THR A 652 -65.18 -87.68 -15.11
CA THR A 652 -65.42 -87.51 -16.55
C THR A 652 -64.63 -86.33 -17.11
N ASP A 653 -64.60 -85.20 -16.41
CA ASP A 653 -63.86 -84.01 -16.84
C ASP A 653 -62.35 -84.28 -16.88
N LEU A 654 -61.83 -85.02 -15.90
CA LEU A 654 -60.45 -85.46 -15.86
C LEU A 654 -60.07 -86.37 -17.04
N LEU A 655 -60.99 -87.24 -17.49
CA LEU A 655 -60.74 -88.13 -18.64
C LEU A 655 -60.81 -87.40 -19.99
N VAL A 656 -61.65 -86.37 -20.11
CA VAL A 656 -61.86 -85.63 -21.37
C VAL A 656 -60.86 -84.48 -21.52
N ASN A 657 -60.76 -83.62 -20.50
CA ASN A 657 -59.99 -82.38 -20.54
C ASN A 657 -58.60 -82.54 -19.92
N GLY A 658 -58.41 -83.52 -19.02
CA GLY A 658 -57.16 -83.70 -18.29
C GLY A 658 -56.95 -82.70 -17.15
N THR A 659 -57.92 -81.85 -16.84
CA THR A 659 -57.83 -80.84 -15.78
C THR A 659 -59.01 -80.94 -14.81
N VAL A 660 -58.77 -80.62 -13.55
CA VAL A 660 -59.78 -80.53 -12.50
C VAL A 660 -59.54 -79.28 -11.67
N ASP A 661 -60.56 -78.43 -11.60
CA ASP A 661 -60.55 -77.24 -10.75
C ASP A 661 -61.36 -77.52 -9.49
N PHE A 662 -60.88 -77.04 -8.35
CA PHE A 662 -61.56 -77.18 -7.06
C PHE A 662 -61.28 -75.99 -6.16
N GLU A 663 -62.17 -75.74 -5.19
CA GLU A 663 -61.98 -74.66 -4.22
C GLU A 663 -62.07 -75.13 -2.77
N LEU A 664 -61.19 -74.54 -1.97
CA LEU A 664 -61.13 -74.71 -0.53
C LEU A 664 -61.78 -73.48 0.11
N THR A 665 -63.05 -73.61 0.49
CA THR A 665 -63.84 -72.51 1.04
C THR A 665 -63.51 -72.26 2.51
N GLN A 666 -63.90 -71.09 3.01
CA GLN A 666 -63.73 -70.74 4.41
C GLN A 666 -64.56 -71.66 5.34
N ALA A 667 -65.78 -72.01 4.93
CA ALA A 667 -66.67 -72.91 5.66
C ALA A 667 -66.01 -74.26 5.95
N LEU A 668 -65.23 -74.78 5.00
CA LEU A 668 -64.49 -76.03 5.15
C LEU A 668 -63.47 -75.96 6.30
N PHE A 669 -62.81 -74.82 6.53
CA PHE A 669 -61.86 -74.69 7.64
C PHE A 669 -62.55 -74.30 8.96
N ASP A 670 -63.61 -73.48 8.90
CA ASP A 670 -64.43 -73.11 10.07
C ASP A 670 -65.13 -74.34 10.68
N ALA A 671 -65.48 -75.34 9.87
CA ALA A 671 -66.07 -76.59 10.35
C ALA A 671 -65.17 -77.41 11.28
N ASP A 672 -63.84 -77.37 11.10
CA ASP A 672 -62.91 -78.05 12.01
C ASP A 672 -62.60 -77.19 13.24
N TYR A 673 -62.33 -75.91 13.02
CA TYR A 673 -61.93 -74.95 14.05
C TYR A 673 -62.61 -73.59 13.83
N PRO A 674 -63.76 -73.33 14.47
CA PRO A 674 -64.47 -72.07 14.33
C PRO A 674 -63.70 -70.92 15.01
N GLY A 675 -63.74 -69.73 14.41
CA GLY A 675 -63.09 -68.52 14.95
C GLY A 675 -61.57 -68.43 14.73
N HIS A 676 -60.97 -69.40 14.02
CA HIS A 676 -59.57 -69.31 13.61
C HIS A 676 -59.43 -68.33 12.43
N TYR A 677 -58.49 -67.39 12.55
CA TYR A 677 -58.16 -66.40 11.51
C TYR A 677 -56.68 -66.50 11.11
N LEU A 678 -56.25 -65.71 10.13
CA LEU A 678 -54.89 -65.75 9.56
C LEU A 678 -54.49 -67.17 9.11
N ARG A 679 -55.37 -67.83 8.35
CA ARG A 679 -55.15 -69.18 7.85
C ARG A 679 -54.20 -69.17 6.67
N ARG A 680 -52.98 -69.65 6.89
CA ARG A 680 -51.88 -69.58 5.91
C ARG A 680 -51.31 -70.94 5.64
N ILE A 681 -51.11 -71.29 4.37
CA ILE A 681 -50.60 -72.58 3.97
C ILE A 681 -49.14 -72.70 4.41
N LYS A 682 -48.77 -73.86 4.97
CA LYS A 682 -47.39 -74.22 5.29
C LYS A 682 -46.81 -75.16 4.23
N SER A 683 -47.60 -76.10 3.75
CA SER A 683 -47.28 -76.95 2.60
C SER A 683 -48.53 -77.63 2.08
N ILE A 684 -48.56 -77.94 0.79
CA ILE A 684 -49.55 -78.84 0.19
C ILE A 684 -48.83 -80.06 -0.37
N SER A 685 -49.42 -81.23 -0.14
CA SER A 685 -49.05 -82.46 -0.83
C SER A 685 -50.27 -83.18 -1.37
N VAL A 686 -50.12 -83.92 -2.45
CA VAL A 686 -51.21 -84.62 -3.13
C VAL A 686 -50.94 -86.12 -3.16
N SER A 687 -51.95 -86.90 -2.80
CA SER A 687 -51.96 -88.35 -2.93
C SER A 687 -53.03 -88.77 -3.94
N LEU A 688 -52.64 -89.60 -4.89
CA LEU A 688 -53.44 -90.08 -6.01
C LEU A 688 -53.57 -91.61 -5.90
N PRO A 689 -54.58 -92.13 -5.16
CA PRO A 689 -54.84 -93.55 -5.06
C PRO A 689 -55.33 -94.12 -6.41
N ALA A 690 -54.36 -94.57 -7.22
CA ALA A 690 -54.51 -95.22 -8.52
C ALA A 690 -53.61 -96.47 -8.61
N THR A 691 -53.92 -97.38 -9.53
CA THR A 691 -53.05 -98.53 -9.80
C THR A 691 -51.93 -98.10 -10.74
N LEU A 692 -50.71 -98.06 -10.23
CA LEU A 692 -49.49 -97.71 -10.98
C LEU A 692 -48.77 -98.99 -11.45
N GLY A 693 -48.27 -98.98 -12.68
CA GLY A 693 -47.34 -100.01 -13.15
C GLY A 693 -45.99 -99.94 -12.42
N PRO A 694 -45.23 -101.05 -12.35
CA PRO A 694 -43.86 -101.00 -11.83
C PRO A 694 -43.01 -99.99 -12.62
N TYR A 695 -42.37 -99.06 -11.91
CA TYR A 695 -41.53 -97.98 -12.47
C TYR A 695 -42.26 -96.94 -13.36
N GLU A 696 -43.59 -96.82 -13.25
CA GLU A 696 -44.34 -95.73 -13.89
C GLU A 696 -44.52 -94.54 -12.94
N ASN A 697 -44.28 -93.33 -13.46
CA ASN A 697 -44.48 -92.07 -12.74
C ASN A 697 -45.75 -91.37 -13.22
N ILE A 698 -46.35 -90.58 -12.33
CA ILE A 698 -47.45 -89.67 -12.65
C ILE A 698 -46.86 -88.40 -13.27
N ARG A 699 -47.61 -87.76 -14.18
CA ARG A 699 -47.28 -86.42 -14.69
C ARG A 699 -48.49 -85.54 -14.43
N ALA A 700 -48.43 -84.73 -13.38
CA ALA A 700 -49.46 -83.75 -13.06
C ALA A 700 -48.86 -82.45 -12.52
N THR A 701 -49.56 -81.34 -12.66
CA THR A 701 -49.23 -80.06 -12.06
C THR A 701 -50.39 -79.54 -11.22
N LEU A 702 -50.08 -78.98 -10.05
CA LEU A 702 -51.06 -78.32 -9.18
C LEU A 702 -50.73 -76.83 -9.12
N THR A 703 -51.69 -75.98 -9.45
CA THR A 703 -51.54 -74.53 -9.53
C THR A 703 -52.54 -73.83 -8.62
N GLN A 704 -52.10 -72.82 -7.85
CA GLN A 704 -53.00 -71.98 -7.05
C GLN A 704 -53.50 -70.78 -7.88
N THR A 705 -54.77 -70.77 -8.25
CA THR A 705 -55.34 -69.73 -9.14
C THR A 705 -55.90 -68.53 -8.39
N TYR A 706 -56.23 -68.69 -7.11
CA TYR A 706 -56.70 -67.61 -6.23
C TYR A 706 -56.45 -67.98 -4.78
N ASN A 707 -56.18 -66.98 -3.93
CA ASN A 707 -56.11 -67.17 -2.49
C ASN A 707 -56.61 -65.94 -1.71
N LYS A 708 -57.02 -66.18 -0.47
CA LYS A 708 -57.58 -65.18 0.43
C LYS A 708 -57.04 -65.37 1.84
N ILE A 709 -56.53 -64.30 2.44
CA ILE A 709 -56.12 -64.24 3.85
C ILE A 709 -56.95 -63.19 4.59
N GLN A 710 -57.50 -63.60 5.73
CA GLN A 710 -58.16 -62.71 6.68
C GLN A 710 -57.22 -62.46 7.88
N PHE A 711 -56.75 -61.24 8.07
CA PHE A 711 -55.74 -60.91 9.11
C PHE A 711 -56.36 -60.66 10.48
N SER A 712 -57.64 -60.30 10.52
CA SER A 712 -58.40 -60.01 11.74
C SER A 712 -59.83 -60.49 11.59
N GLU A 713 -60.54 -60.67 12.71
CA GLU A 713 -61.97 -61.03 12.73
C GLU A 713 -62.85 -59.99 12.02
N ALA A 714 -62.40 -58.73 11.95
CA ALA A 714 -63.09 -57.68 11.19
C ALA A 714 -63.18 -58.02 9.68
N PRO A 715 -64.37 -57.93 9.07
CA PRO A 715 -64.59 -58.34 7.68
C PRO A 715 -63.80 -57.52 6.65
N ASP A 716 -63.29 -56.33 7.02
CA ASP A 716 -62.56 -55.43 6.14
C ASP A 716 -61.05 -55.74 6.05
N SER A 717 -60.51 -56.65 6.87
CA SER A 717 -59.08 -56.97 6.92
C SER A 717 -58.73 -58.18 6.05
N ILE A 718 -58.98 -58.04 4.75
CA ILE A 718 -58.75 -59.09 3.75
C ILE A 718 -57.64 -58.65 2.79
N LYS A 719 -56.71 -59.57 2.50
CA LYS A 719 -55.80 -59.44 1.35
C LYS A 719 -55.98 -60.66 0.47
N GLU A 720 -56.25 -60.39 -0.79
CA GLU A 720 -56.43 -61.39 -1.82
C GLU A 720 -55.19 -61.46 -2.69
N ASN A 721 -54.99 -62.61 -3.32
CA ASN A 721 -54.04 -62.79 -4.41
C ASN A 721 -52.57 -62.51 -4.02
N LEU A 722 -52.13 -63.06 -2.89
CA LEU A 722 -50.72 -63.06 -2.49
C LEU A 722 -49.98 -64.20 -3.20
N HIS A 723 -49.00 -63.90 -4.05
CA HIS A 723 -48.25 -64.92 -4.82
C HIS A 723 -49.16 -65.91 -5.59
N VAL A 724 -50.05 -65.38 -6.43
CA VAL A 724 -50.95 -66.20 -7.27
C VAL A 724 -50.18 -66.83 -8.44
N GLN A 725 -50.67 -67.97 -8.93
CA GLN A 725 -50.12 -68.73 -10.06
C GLN A 725 -48.82 -69.47 -9.75
N GLU A 726 -48.48 -69.67 -8.47
CA GLU A 726 -47.48 -70.67 -8.11
C GLU A 726 -47.95 -72.07 -8.56
N GLU A 727 -47.00 -72.93 -8.92
CA GLU A 727 -47.27 -74.30 -9.38
C GLU A 727 -46.28 -75.31 -8.81
N ILE A 728 -46.73 -76.55 -8.61
CA ILE A 728 -45.89 -77.70 -8.27
C ILE A 728 -46.12 -78.84 -9.26
N ALA A 729 -45.08 -79.64 -9.51
CA ALA A 729 -45.16 -80.84 -10.34
C ALA A 729 -45.26 -82.10 -9.46
N LEU A 730 -46.18 -83.00 -9.76
CA LEU A 730 -46.42 -84.25 -9.03
C LEU A 730 -45.93 -85.43 -9.88
N SER A 731 -45.07 -86.27 -9.30
CA SER A 731 -44.40 -87.38 -9.99
C SER A 731 -44.64 -88.76 -9.34
N THR A 732 -44.74 -88.81 -8.02
CA THR A 732 -44.85 -90.06 -7.25
C THR A 732 -46.30 -90.42 -6.91
N GLY A 733 -47.16 -89.42 -6.75
CA GLY A 733 -48.58 -89.58 -6.41
C GLY A 733 -48.87 -90.14 -5.02
N LEU A 734 -47.86 -90.29 -4.15
CA LEU A 734 -48.03 -90.70 -2.76
C LEU A 734 -47.50 -89.60 -1.85
N ASN A 735 -48.41 -88.79 -1.30
CA ASN A 735 -48.09 -87.66 -0.44
C ASN A 735 -47.03 -86.73 -1.06
N ASP A 736 -47.18 -86.44 -2.36
CA ASP A 736 -46.21 -85.73 -3.17
C ASP A 736 -46.38 -84.21 -2.99
N SER A 737 -45.34 -83.53 -2.50
CA SER A 737 -45.32 -82.07 -2.30
C SER A 737 -44.73 -81.30 -3.48
N GLY A 738 -44.34 -81.99 -4.55
CA GLY A 738 -43.62 -81.43 -5.71
C GLY A 738 -42.18 -80.99 -5.44
N LEU A 739 -41.63 -81.44 -4.31
CA LEU A 739 -40.21 -81.33 -3.98
C LEU A 739 -39.62 -82.73 -3.89
N PHE A 740 -38.34 -82.88 -4.25
CA PHE A 740 -37.65 -84.18 -4.10
C PHE A 740 -37.59 -84.64 -2.63
N THR A 741 -37.36 -83.69 -1.71
CA THR A 741 -37.39 -83.91 -0.26
C THR A 741 -38.11 -82.76 0.41
N LEU A 742 -39.20 -83.04 1.12
CA LEU A 742 -39.93 -82.03 1.89
C LEU A 742 -39.22 -81.79 3.22
N ASN A 743 -38.56 -80.63 3.36
CA ASN A 743 -37.83 -80.25 4.56
C ASN A 743 -38.38 -78.93 5.12
N PHE A 744 -38.87 -78.94 6.35
CA PHE A 744 -39.43 -77.74 6.98
C PHE A 744 -38.38 -76.90 7.71
N ASP A 745 -37.34 -77.56 8.24
CA ASP A 745 -36.42 -76.98 9.23
C ASP A 745 -35.14 -76.42 8.62
N HIS A 746 -34.63 -77.04 7.54
CA HIS A 746 -33.36 -76.64 6.93
C HIS A 746 -33.50 -75.98 5.55
N ASP A 747 -34.74 -75.81 5.05
CA ASP A 747 -34.95 -75.07 3.81
C ASP A 747 -34.98 -73.56 4.07
N GLU A 748 -34.06 -72.87 3.42
CA GLU A 748 -33.90 -71.42 3.48
C GLU A 748 -34.91 -70.68 2.60
N ARG A 749 -35.53 -71.38 1.65
CA ARG A 749 -36.54 -70.84 0.74
C ARG A 749 -37.93 -71.06 1.32
N TYR A 750 -38.88 -70.25 0.86
CA TYR A 750 -40.28 -70.56 1.09
C TYR A 750 -40.65 -71.83 0.30
N LEU A 751 -41.39 -72.72 0.96
CA LEU A 751 -41.98 -73.87 0.28
C LEU A 751 -43.03 -73.38 -0.73
N PRO A 752 -43.34 -74.15 -1.78
CA PRO A 752 -44.41 -73.80 -2.69
C PRO A 752 -45.73 -73.55 -1.92
N PHE A 753 -46.40 -72.45 -2.24
CA PHE A 753 -47.62 -71.98 -1.58
C PHE A 753 -47.46 -71.61 -0.10
N GLU A 754 -46.25 -71.61 0.46
CA GLU A 754 -46.04 -71.21 1.84
C GLU A 754 -46.54 -69.79 2.04
N TYR A 755 -47.23 -69.57 3.15
CA TYR A 755 -47.77 -68.27 3.56
C TYR A 755 -48.90 -67.67 2.70
N THR A 756 -49.30 -68.36 1.63
CA THR A 756 -50.52 -68.08 0.86
C THR A 756 -51.79 -68.42 1.66
N GLY A 757 -52.94 -67.91 1.23
CA GLY A 757 -54.21 -68.15 1.94
C GLY A 757 -54.68 -69.60 1.85
N ALA A 758 -55.06 -70.19 2.99
CA ALA A 758 -55.65 -71.53 3.02
C ALA A 758 -57.00 -71.58 2.27
N VAL A 759 -57.78 -70.50 2.36
CA VAL A 759 -58.96 -70.28 1.53
C VAL A 759 -58.48 -69.94 0.13
N SER A 760 -58.69 -70.85 -0.81
CA SER A 760 -57.99 -70.81 -2.11
C SER A 760 -58.69 -71.63 -3.18
N ARG A 761 -58.35 -71.35 -4.44
CA ARG A 761 -58.79 -72.09 -5.63
C ARG A 761 -57.58 -72.73 -6.29
N TRP A 762 -57.78 -73.94 -6.78
CA TRP A 762 -56.73 -74.81 -7.28
C TRP A 762 -57.13 -75.42 -8.61
N GLN A 763 -56.12 -75.63 -9.44
CA GLN A 763 -56.23 -76.37 -10.69
C GLN A 763 -55.21 -77.52 -10.67
N LEU A 764 -55.69 -78.75 -10.82
CA LEU A 764 -54.85 -79.94 -11.01
C LEU A 764 -54.92 -80.36 -12.48
N ALA A 765 -53.80 -80.31 -13.18
CA ALA A 765 -53.70 -80.63 -14.60
C ALA A 765 -52.81 -81.85 -14.84
N PHE A 766 -53.28 -82.79 -15.65
CA PHE A 766 -52.52 -83.94 -16.14
C PHE A 766 -52.15 -83.69 -17.61
N PRO A 767 -50.91 -83.26 -17.90
CA PRO A 767 -50.46 -83.11 -19.27
C PRO A 767 -50.58 -84.44 -20.04
N ASN A 768 -51.04 -84.36 -21.30
CA ASN A 768 -51.28 -85.50 -22.18
C ASN A 768 -52.15 -86.60 -21.52
N PRO A 769 -53.42 -86.30 -21.18
CA PRO A 769 -54.28 -87.23 -20.43
C PRO A 769 -54.51 -88.56 -21.17
N LYS A 770 -54.43 -88.57 -22.51
CA LYS A 770 -54.53 -89.78 -23.34
C LYS A 770 -53.44 -90.81 -23.03
N ASP A 771 -52.21 -90.36 -22.76
CA ASP A 771 -51.08 -91.24 -22.44
C ASP A 771 -51.11 -91.74 -20.98
N GLN A 772 -51.98 -91.16 -20.15
CA GLN A 772 -52.17 -91.51 -18.74
C GLN A 772 -53.58 -92.09 -18.49
N ALA A 773 -54.29 -92.51 -19.54
CA ALA A 773 -55.69 -92.92 -19.46
C ALA A 773 -55.94 -94.12 -18.54
N ILE A 774 -54.99 -95.06 -18.46
CA ILE A 774 -55.07 -96.23 -17.56
C ILE A 774 -55.01 -95.77 -16.10
N LEU A 775 -54.07 -94.88 -15.77
CA LEU A 775 -53.96 -94.28 -14.45
C LEU A 775 -55.22 -93.48 -14.08
N LEU A 776 -55.67 -92.57 -14.95
CA LEU A 776 -56.85 -91.75 -14.72
C LEU A 776 -58.14 -92.60 -14.59
N GLY A 777 -58.22 -93.71 -15.35
CA GLY A 777 -59.31 -94.68 -15.24
C GLY A 777 -59.32 -95.43 -13.90
N SER A 778 -58.15 -95.80 -13.38
CA SER A 778 -58.01 -96.48 -12.09
C SER A 778 -58.08 -95.55 -10.86
N LEU A 779 -58.02 -94.23 -11.09
CA LEU A 779 -58.08 -93.23 -10.02
C LEU A 779 -59.39 -93.35 -9.25
N THR A 780 -59.25 -93.54 -7.94
CA THR A 780 -60.40 -93.66 -7.03
C THR A 780 -60.73 -92.33 -6.36
N ASP A 781 -59.73 -91.53 -6.02
CA ASP A 781 -59.90 -90.25 -5.35
C ASP A 781 -58.70 -89.35 -5.65
N ILE A 782 -58.80 -88.08 -5.34
CA ILE A 782 -57.65 -87.15 -5.25
C ILE A 782 -57.65 -86.63 -3.82
N ILE A 783 -56.54 -86.85 -3.12
CA ILE A 783 -56.40 -86.49 -1.72
C ILE A 783 -55.39 -85.35 -1.62
N VAL A 784 -55.85 -84.20 -1.16
CA VAL A 784 -55.01 -83.03 -0.91
C VAL A 784 -54.75 -82.94 0.59
N HIS A 785 -53.48 -83.03 0.97
CA HIS A 785 -53.02 -82.80 2.33
C HIS A 785 -52.61 -81.34 2.46
N VAL A 786 -53.48 -80.54 3.08
CA VAL A 786 -53.23 -79.13 3.37
C VAL A 786 -52.67 -79.03 4.78
N ARG A 787 -51.39 -78.67 4.90
CA ARG A 787 -50.82 -78.23 6.18
C ARG A 787 -50.88 -76.72 6.20
N TYR A 788 -51.56 -76.15 7.18
CA TYR A 788 -51.73 -74.71 7.31
C TYR A 788 -51.54 -74.28 8.76
N THR A 789 -51.24 -73.01 8.96
CA THR A 789 -51.15 -72.36 10.26
C THR A 789 -52.33 -71.42 10.46
N ALA A 790 -52.78 -71.25 11.70
CA ALA A 790 -53.83 -70.30 12.05
C ALA A 790 -53.58 -69.67 13.42
N LYS A 791 -54.29 -68.58 13.72
CA LYS A 791 -54.35 -67.96 15.05
C LYS A 791 -55.77 -68.08 15.62
N ASN A 792 -55.87 -68.15 16.95
CA ASN A 792 -57.14 -68.23 17.69
C ASN A 792 -57.20 -67.07 18.70
N LEU A 793 -58.37 -66.46 18.85
CA LEU A 793 -58.66 -65.39 19.83
C LEU A 793 -58.51 -65.84 21.30
N GLY A 794 -58.64 -67.14 21.59
CA GLY A 794 -58.73 -67.67 22.95
C GLY A 794 -57.42 -67.94 23.70
N GLY A 795 -56.27 -67.82 23.04
CA GLY A 795 -54.96 -67.98 23.68
C GLY A 795 -54.47 -66.66 24.28
N ARG A 796 -54.65 -66.45 25.59
CA ARG A 796 -53.96 -65.36 26.30
C ARG A 796 -52.44 -65.62 26.26
N GLY A 797 -51.69 -64.75 25.58
CA GLY A 797 -50.23 -64.72 25.56
C GLY A 797 -49.68 -63.98 24.36
#